data_AF-A0A3P1XZQ7-F1
#
_entry.id   AF-A0A3P1XZQ7-F1
#
_cell.length_a   1.000
_cell.length_b   1.000
_cell.length_c   1.000
_cell.angle_alpha   90.00
_cell.angle_beta   90.00
_cell.angle_gamma   90.00
#
_symmetry.space_group_name_H-M   'P 1'
#
loop_
_entity.id
_entity.type
_entity.pdbx_description
1 polymer ?
#
loop_
_entity_poly.entity_id
_entity_poly.type
_entity_poly.pdbx_seq_one_letter_code
_entity_poly.pdbx_strand_id
1 'polypeptide(L)'
;MPNPLDNLKLAGVTLKVKAGHAIKAKAIEVSSGNAVIETVADAADFAFETTNTIKIADATSLTVKGHGLTGANADLVLEGKGKLILEKDVLVADGLQIDHGGTLELKLGKLPAFAGSGSPHRTITWGSIILGTANAFHDNLTSLNITKGDLTLNATQKAGLKEIGILNTGTLTIKDGIQIGNGTDGTISLGGTATLDLKGDITVKGLNAPNYSIRVKIASGKTLSVKADADQTIGATVEGGGELVFDFSAGTANRKATLQKSVDGKVTFKGASAHTHTLALADGVTVKTLVFDRGTANDAKAKWEASDAVVGTLDIESSTGDGVSVSIPAGKTLKVSSLNLKAGAGKPKLKVTGPGTLEVEDGAGLAAGWHLGLDGNATLAVKKASVLAGSQATLAVASLDMVCGTYGTTELTITDNATLKVPSVPSVATPLLTVKKVDVDASHTLKFARPTTWPNPLKAGDKVTLLKITDAVDLHTTGKIVGDPADDAEAKVEEINDGNGLKELVLTAKIDLVQPDLIAPAVLKAVPGSTYNGTVLASGDVDPSTWSVSVVSQDPAGVIASSDLELVSKQAKSAVVSLDVKSTFRSATLKVRAKSATNTLYGEVEFTLTSGSADITPPPGPAEPRIDNAGWTAEIVSEDKLGNMTLKLRTRLFYDGLPKAVSADVIGMPAPKCELLDGAGRRVLAVEAAALKSYTLVLTCNVTRAQVAAGAAVKEVLVTKADGTVKTLPVNKKVKDMPRKPGDSGPNIPDPDGRGRSGGGGGCDAGLGVLALALAAAFLRRKV
;
A
#
# COMPACT_ATOMS: atom_id res chain seq x y z
N MET A 1 26.48 54.45 -32.35
CA MET A 1 26.65 54.17 -33.80
C MET A 1 25.51 54.86 -34.56
N PRO A 2 25.73 55.44 -35.75
CA PRO A 2 24.68 56.19 -36.44
C PRO A 2 23.54 55.30 -36.96
N ASN A 3 23.83 54.03 -37.28
CA ASN A 3 22.85 53.04 -37.71
C ASN A 3 22.72 51.89 -36.68
N PRO A 4 21.52 51.30 -36.53
CA PRO A 4 21.29 50.12 -35.71
C PRO A 4 21.98 48.88 -36.32
N LEU A 5 22.42 47.99 -35.44
CA LEU A 5 22.92 46.68 -35.84
C LEU A 5 21.75 45.77 -36.25
N ASP A 6 21.82 45.14 -37.42
CA ASP A 6 20.80 44.16 -37.81
C ASP A 6 20.76 42.96 -36.85
N ASN A 7 21.92 42.51 -36.35
CA ASN A 7 22.01 41.46 -35.35
C ASN A 7 23.29 41.61 -34.52
N LEU A 8 23.17 41.67 -33.21
CA LEU A 8 24.30 41.62 -32.28
C LEU A 8 24.59 40.16 -31.90
N LYS A 9 25.72 39.63 -32.39
CA LYS A 9 26.16 38.27 -32.07
C LYS A 9 27.13 38.25 -30.89
N LEU A 10 26.84 37.42 -29.89
CA LEU A 10 27.66 37.23 -28.69
C LEU A 10 28.03 35.76 -28.52
N ALA A 11 29.25 35.51 -28.05
CA ALA A 11 29.77 34.17 -27.80
C ALA A 11 30.62 34.16 -26.52
N GLY A 12 30.00 33.90 -25.35
CA GLY A 12 30.72 33.79 -24.07
C GLY A 12 31.41 35.06 -23.58
N VAL A 13 30.90 36.24 -23.97
CA VAL A 13 31.51 37.55 -23.67
C VAL A 13 30.65 38.39 -22.73
N THR A 14 31.28 39.33 -22.04
CA THR A 14 30.58 40.41 -21.32
C THR A 14 30.70 41.71 -22.11
N LEU A 15 29.56 42.25 -22.54
CA LEU A 15 29.45 43.57 -23.15
C LEU A 15 29.02 44.58 -22.07
N LYS A 16 29.92 45.50 -21.72
CA LYS A 16 29.59 46.64 -20.83
C LYS A 16 29.34 47.88 -21.65
N VAL A 17 28.13 48.42 -21.58
CA VAL A 17 27.75 49.65 -22.27
C VAL A 17 27.84 50.81 -21.29
N LYS A 18 28.77 51.74 -21.57
CA LYS A 18 29.01 52.93 -20.76
C LYS A 18 28.14 54.09 -21.24
N ALA A 19 27.91 55.05 -20.36
CA ALA A 19 27.25 56.31 -20.68
C ALA A 19 27.79 56.93 -21.98
N GLY A 20 26.89 57.43 -22.82
CA GLY A 20 27.24 58.10 -24.07
C GLY A 20 27.63 57.17 -25.23
N HIS A 21 27.58 55.85 -25.04
CA HIS A 21 27.95 54.84 -26.05
C HIS A 21 26.77 53.96 -26.43
N ALA A 22 25.61 54.57 -26.71
CA ALA A 22 24.38 53.83 -26.98
C ALA A 22 24.52 52.86 -28.17
N ILE A 23 24.03 51.63 -27.97
CA ILE A 23 23.91 50.58 -28.97
C ILE A 23 22.44 50.39 -29.31
N LYS A 24 22.13 50.37 -30.60
CA LYS A 24 20.82 49.98 -31.11
C LYS A 24 20.95 48.69 -31.91
N ALA A 25 20.09 47.71 -31.67
CA ALA A 25 20.07 46.45 -32.41
C ALA A 25 18.65 46.04 -32.80
N LYS A 26 18.47 45.30 -33.89
CA LYS A 26 17.18 44.68 -34.24
C LYS A 26 17.01 43.31 -33.57
N ALA A 27 18.10 42.57 -33.38
CA ALA A 27 18.11 41.28 -32.70
C ALA A 27 19.41 41.04 -31.94
N ILE A 28 19.36 40.13 -30.95
CA ILE A 28 20.53 39.60 -30.24
C ILE A 28 20.60 38.09 -30.51
N GLU A 29 21.78 37.58 -30.87
CA GLU A 29 22.04 36.15 -31.03
C GLU A 29 23.20 35.72 -30.13
N VAL A 30 22.95 34.77 -29.22
CA VAL A 30 23.99 34.11 -28.42
C VAL A 30 24.22 32.71 -28.96
N SER A 31 25.38 32.49 -29.58
CA SER A 31 25.69 31.24 -30.29
C SER A 31 26.38 30.19 -29.41
N SER A 32 27.08 30.62 -28.35
CA SER A 32 27.84 29.74 -27.45
C SER A 32 28.19 30.43 -26.13
N GLY A 33 28.32 29.65 -25.05
CA GLY A 33 28.77 30.14 -23.74
C GLY A 33 27.78 31.05 -23.03
N ASN A 34 28.22 31.66 -21.92
CA ASN A 34 27.40 32.57 -21.14
C ASN A 34 27.76 34.01 -21.50
N ALA A 35 26.85 34.70 -22.19
CA ALA A 35 27.00 36.10 -22.53
C ALA A 35 26.35 36.99 -21.46
N VAL A 36 26.87 38.20 -21.31
CA VAL A 36 26.34 39.21 -20.38
C VAL A 36 26.27 40.56 -21.08
N ILE A 37 25.13 41.24 -20.94
CA ILE A 37 25.00 42.67 -21.28
C ILE A 37 24.80 43.43 -19.97
N GLU A 38 25.67 44.41 -19.73
CA GLU A 38 25.64 45.28 -18.56
C GLU A 38 25.52 46.74 -19.01
N THR A 39 24.35 47.34 -18.86
CA THR A 39 24.13 48.77 -19.08
C THR A 39 24.47 49.54 -17.80
N VAL A 40 25.45 50.44 -17.88
CA VAL A 40 26.08 51.03 -16.68
C VAL A 40 25.38 52.31 -16.21
N ALA A 41 24.78 53.11 -17.10
CA ALA A 41 24.21 54.41 -16.73
C ALA A 41 22.71 54.50 -17.02
N ASP A 42 22.24 53.99 -18.17
CA ASP A 42 20.82 54.02 -18.54
C ASP A 42 20.43 52.76 -19.32
N ALA A 43 19.17 52.33 -19.23
CA ALA A 43 18.61 51.28 -20.08
C ALA A 43 18.63 51.71 -21.56
N ALA A 44 18.46 53.01 -21.84
CA ALA A 44 18.54 53.58 -23.18
C ALA A 44 19.94 53.47 -23.82
N ASP A 45 20.97 53.16 -23.03
CA ASP A 45 22.31 52.83 -23.56
C ASP A 45 22.27 51.54 -24.41
N PHE A 46 21.29 50.66 -24.22
CA PHE A 46 21.04 49.53 -25.11
C PHE A 46 19.56 49.42 -25.48
N ALA A 47 19.23 49.72 -26.72
CA ALA A 47 17.85 49.72 -27.21
C ALA A 47 17.60 48.78 -28.39
N PHE A 48 16.43 48.14 -28.40
CA PHE A 48 15.90 47.54 -29.62
C PHE A 48 15.28 48.62 -30.52
N GLU A 49 15.44 48.46 -31.83
CA GLU A 49 14.90 49.44 -32.78
C GLU A 49 13.45 49.13 -33.18
N THR A 50 13.19 47.92 -33.68
CA THR A 50 11.90 47.53 -34.29
C THR A 50 11.33 46.26 -33.69
N THR A 51 12.18 45.28 -33.37
CA THR A 51 11.80 43.98 -32.81
C THR A 51 12.55 43.71 -31.50
N ASN A 52 11.92 43.00 -30.56
CA ASN A 52 12.55 42.58 -29.31
C ASN A 52 12.99 41.10 -29.38
N THR A 53 13.75 40.73 -30.41
CA THR A 53 14.13 39.31 -30.62
C THR A 53 15.47 38.98 -29.99
N ILE A 54 15.47 37.93 -29.15
CA ILE A 54 16.67 37.38 -28.51
C ILE A 54 16.72 35.89 -28.81
N LYS A 55 17.71 35.46 -29.59
CA LYS A 55 17.95 34.07 -29.94
C LYS A 55 19.11 33.50 -29.13
N ILE A 56 18.86 32.44 -28.36
CA ILE A 56 19.85 31.84 -27.46
C ILE A 56 19.98 30.35 -27.78
N ALA A 57 21.18 29.93 -28.17
CA ALA A 57 21.46 28.53 -28.49
C ALA A 57 21.28 27.61 -27.28
N ASP A 58 21.09 26.31 -27.55
CA ASP A 58 20.94 25.29 -26.50
C ASP A 58 22.16 25.27 -25.55
N ALA A 59 21.92 25.02 -24.27
CA ALA A 59 22.93 25.07 -23.20
C ALA A 59 23.73 26.38 -23.09
N THR A 60 23.22 27.50 -23.62
CA THR A 60 23.82 28.83 -23.50
C THR A 60 22.92 29.79 -22.72
N SER A 61 23.46 30.91 -22.25
CA SER A 61 22.67 31.93 -21.56
C SER A 61 23.05 33.35 -21.93
N LEU A 62 22.08 34.25 -21.89
CA LEU A 62 22.28 35.69 -21.86
C LEU A 62 21.81 36.24 -20.52
N THR A 63 22.68 36.95 -19.80
CA THR A 63 22.28 37.74 -18.63
C THR A 63 22.25 39.21 -18.98
N VAL A 64 21.12 39.86 -18.71
CA VAL A 64 20.96 41.31 -18.78
C VAL A 64 20.97 41.86 -17.37
N LYS A 65 21.88 42.80 -17.09
CA LYS A 65 22.03 43.43 -15.77
C LYS A 65 22.37 44.91 -15.88
N GLY A 66 22.46 45.59 -14.73
CA GLY A 66 22.63 47.04 -14.65
C GLY A 66 21.27 47.73 -14.80
N HIS A 67 21.15 48.66 -15.74
CA HIS A 67 19.92 49.42 -15.96
C HIS A 67 18.89 48.71 -16.86
N GLY A 68 19.21 47.55 -17.44
CA GLY A 68 18.31 46.78 -18.29
C GLY A 68 18.44 47.13 -19.77
N LEU A 69 17.40 46.82 -20.54
CA LEU A 69 17.30 47.14 -21.97
C LEU A 69 16.03 47.96 -22.23
N THR A 70 16.10 48.89 -23.18
CA THR A 70 14.90 49.52 -23.75
C THR A 70 14.44 48.71 -24.95
N GLY A 71 13.21 48.19 -24.95
CA GLY A 71 12.69 47.50 -26.12
C GLY A 71 11.99 48.42 -27.12
N ALA A 72 11.36 47.82 -28.12
CA ALA A 72 10.47 48.44 -29.09
C ALA A 72 8.99 48.07 -28.80
N ASN A 73 8.04 48.74 -29.45
CA ASN A 73 6.60 48.41 -29.37
C ASN A 73 6.30 47.10 -30.13
N ALA A 74 6.75 45.98 -29.55
CA ALA A 74 6.61 44.63 -30.06
C ALA A 74 6.73 43.63 -28.90
N ASP A 75 6.31 42.38 -29.11
CA ASP A 75 6.52 41.31 -28.14
C ASP A 75 8.01 41.02 -27.94
N LEU A 76 8.43 40.74 -26.71
CA LEU A 76 9.73 40.13 -26.42
C LEU A 76 9.69 38.68 -26.93
N VAL A 77 10.50 38.37 -27.93
CA VAL A 77 10.56 37.02 -28.53
C VAL A 77 11.85 36.35 -28.09
N LEU A 78 11.73 35.30 -27.28
CA LEU A 78 12.84 34.41 -26.94
C LEU A 78 12.84 33.21 -27.89
N GLU A 79 13.83 33.16 -28.76
CA GLU A 79 14.04 32.04 -29.68
C GLU A 79 15.15 31.09 -29.20
N GLY A 80 15.00 29.82 -29.54
CA GLY A 80 15.99 28.79 -29.25
C GLY A 80 15.75 28.11 -27.90
N LYS A 81 16.72 27.32 -27.45
CA LYS A 81 16.59 26.47 -26.25
C LYS A 81 17.37 27.00 -25.04
N GLY A 82 18.13 28.07 -25.22
CA GLY A 82 18.95 28.64 -24.16
C GLY A 82 18.15 29.45 -23.14
N LYS A 83 18.90 30.10 -22.25
CA LYS A 83 18.36 30.78 -21.07
C LYS A 83 18.58 32.29 -21.12
N LEU A 84 17.51 33.07 -21.06
CA LEU A 84 17.56 34.52 -20.83
C LEU A 84 17.38 34.81 -19.34
N ILE A 85 18.32 35.53 -18.73
CA ILE A 85 18.30 35.93 -17.32
C ILE A 85 18.16 37.44 -17.26
N LEU A 86 17.07 37.93 -16.66
CA LEU A 86 16.83 39.35 -16.47
C LEU A 86 17.01 39.74 -15.00
N GLU A 87 18.04 40.55 -14.74
CA GLU A 87 18.25 41.25 -13.47
C GLU A 87 17.61 42.65 -13.48
N LYS A 88 16.98 43.04 -14.59
CA LYS A 88 16.18 44.26 -14.71
C LYS A 88 15.13 44.12 -15.82
N ASP A 89 14.08 44.93 -15.74
CA ASP A 89 12.95 44.96 -16.69
C ASP A 89 13.41 45.29 -18.11
N VAL A 90 12.67 44.80 -19.11
CA VAL A 90 12.69 45.35 -20.47
C VAL A 90 11.63 46.45 -20.52
N LEU A 91 12.03 47.72 -20.60
CA LEU A 91 11.15 48.88 -20.32
C LEU A 91 9.99 49.05 -21.32
N VAL A 92 10.15 48.54 -22.54
CA VAL A 92 9.17 48.67 -23.62
C VAL A 92 9.05 47.31 -24.31
N ALA A 93 7.93 46.62 -24.12
CA ALA A 93 7.57 45.42 -24.86
C ALA A 93 6.07 45.20 -24.67
N ASP A 94 5.40 44.75 -25.73
CA ASP A 94 3.93 44.60 -25.77
C ASP A 94 3.46 43.22 -25.28
N GLY A 95 4.39 42.32 -25.00
CA GLY A 95 4.10 40.97 -24.58
C GLY A 95 5.35 40.08 -24.53
N LEU A 96 5.12 38.78 -24.38
CA LEU A 96 6.16 37.75 -24.30
C LEU A 96 5.76 36.56 -25.18
N GLN A 97 6.66 36.19 -26.08
CA GLN A 97 6.64 34.94 -26.83
C GLN A 97 7.91 34.17 -26.53
N ILE A 98 7.77 32.87 -26.30
CA ILE A 98 8.90 31.94 -26.23
C ILE A 98 8.66 30.90 -27.31
N ASP A 99 9.67 30.69 -28.15
CA ASP A 99 9.64 29.76 -29.26
C ASP A 99 10.75 28.72 -29.09
N HIS A 100 10.45 27.47 -29.45
CA HIS A 100 11.40 26.34 -29.42
C HIS A 100 11.92 25.93 -28.04
N GLY A 101 11.25 26.32 -26.95
CA GLY A 101 11.46 25.76 -25.62
C GLY A 101 12.54 26.43 -24.76
N GLY A 102 12.91 27.67 -25.07
CA GLY A 102 13.84 28.46 -24.24
C GLY A 102 13.33 28.73 -22.83
N THR A 103 14.23 29.23 -21.96
CA THR A 103 13.91 29.56 -20.56
C THR A 103 14.10 31.04 -20.27
N LEU A 104 13.10 31.69 -19.71
CA LEU A 104 13.19 33.03 -19.14
C LEU A 104 13.30 32.96 -17.61
N GLU A 105 14.36 33.51 -17.03
CA GLU A 105 14.52 33.68 -15.59
C GLU A 105 14.47 35.17 -15.22
N LEU A 106 13.52 35.53 -14.36
CA LEU A 106 13.43 36.85 -13.76
C LEU A 106 14.05 36.82 -12.36
N LYS A 107 15.27 37.36 -12.22
CA LYS A 107 15.95 37.45 -10.92
C LYS A 107 15.52 38.67 -10.12
N LEU A 108 15.41 39.82 -10.77
CA LEU A 108 15.09 41.11 -10.13
C LEU A 108 14.11 41.97 -10.96
N GLY A 109 13.82 41.59 -12.21
CA GLY A 109 12.94 42.35 -13.10
C GLY A 109 11.51 41.82 -13.20
N LYS A 110 10.66 42.53 -13.94
CA LYS A 110 9.29 42.17 -14.31
C LYS A 110 9.23 41.56 -15.71
N LEU A 111 8.20 40.74 -15.95
CA LEU A 111 7.80 40.34 -17.29
C LEU A 111 7.37 41.57 -18.09
N PRO A 112 7.51 41.57 -19.42
CA PRO A 112 6.92 42.56 -20.30
C PRO A 112 5.45 42.86 -19.97
N ALA A 113 5.07 44.14 -20.08
CA ALA A 113 3.68 44.54 -20.00
C ALA A 113 2.95 44.00 -21.23
N PHE A 114 1.85 43.28 -21.03
CA PHE A 114 1.08 42.81 -22.18
C PHE A 114 0.17 43.94 -22.70
N ALA A 115 0.72 44.82 -23.53
CA ALA A 115 0.02 45.98 -24.09
C ALA A 115 -1.11 45.58 -25.05
N GLY A 116 -2.11 46.45 -25.20
CA GLY A 116 -3.17 46.32 -26.23
C GLY A 116 -4.21 45.21 -26.03
N SER A 117 -3.96 44.24 -25.16
CA SER A 117 -4.89 43.15 -24.90
C SER A 117 -5.59 43.39 -23.57
N GLY A 118 -6.82 43.90 -23.62
CA GLY A 118 -7.74 43.99 -22.47
C GLY A 118 -8.08 42.63 -21.83
N SER A 119 -7.44 41.55 -22.26
CA SER A 119 -7.56 40.23 -21.66
C SER A 119 -6.58 40.09 -20.50
N PRO A 120 -7.03 39.86 -19.26
CA PRO A 120 -6.14 39.67 -18.11
C PRO A 120 -5.51 38.26 -18.06
N HIS A 121 -5.71 37.44 -19.11
CA HIS A 121 -5.25 36.06 -19.20
C HIS A 121 -4.15 35.87 -20.24
N ARG A 122 -3.10 35.10 -19.92
CA ARG A 122 -2.01 34.79 -20.86
C ARG A 122 -1.66 33.32 -20.88
N THR A 123 -1.40 32.81 -22.08
CA THR A 123 -0.92 31.44 -22.31
C THR A 123 0.36 31.48 -23.13
N ILE A 124 1.45 30.92 -22.59
CA ILE A 124 2.70 30.71 -23.32
C ILE A 124 2.64 29.33 -23.98
N THR A 125 2.72 29.28 -25.29
CA THR A 125 2.56 28.04 -26.05
C THR A 125 3.70 27.04 -25.76
N TRP A 126 4.95 27.51 -25.70
CA TRP A 126 6.10 26.65 -25.50
C TRP A 126 7.28 27.37 -24.86
N GLY A 127 7.76 26.90 -23.71
CA GLY A 127 8.92 27.48 -23.04
C GLY A 127 8.79 27.40 -21.53
N SER A 128 9.87 27.77 -20.84
CA SER A 128 9.91 27.72 -19.38
C SER A 128 10.12 29.11 -18.78
N ILE A 129 9.52 29.34 -17.62
CA ILE A 129 9.64 30.61 -16.88
C ILE A 129 10.04 30.31 -15.43
N ILE A 130 11.03 31.03 -14.93
CA ILE A 130 11.47 31.00 -13.54
C ILE A 130 11.29 32.39 -12.93
N LEU A 131 10.43 32.50 -11.92
CA LEU A 131 10.15 33.75 -11.22
C LEU A 131 10.92 33.78 -9.90
N GLY A 132 12.09 34.42 -9.92
CA GLY A 132 12.98 34.63 -8.77
C GLY A 132 12.60 35.82 -7.88
N THR A 133 11.84 36.79 -8.40
CA THR A 133 11.42 38.00 -7.69
C THR A 133 9.92 38.05 -7.45
N ALA A 134 9.51 38.74 -6.38
CA ALA A 134 8.12 38.97 -6.06
C ALA A 134 7.50 39.99 -7.03
N ASN A 135 6.19 39.89 -7.26
CA ASN A 135 5.45 40.82 -8.13
C ASN A 135 6.10 41.00 -9.52
N ALA A 136 6.56 39.89 -10.12
CA ALA A 136 7.21 39.86 -11.42
C ALA A 136 6.27 40.18 -12.58
N PHE A 137 5.01 40.53 -12.30
CA PHE A 137 3.95 40.79 -13.28
C PHE A 137 3.47 42.24 -13.20
N HIS A 138 3.08 42.82 -14.34
CA HIS A 138 2.34 44.09 -14.39
C HIS A 138 0.91 43.93 -13.86
N ASP A 139 0.29 45.04 -13.41
CA ASP A 139 -0.88 45.07 -12.53
C ASP A 139 -2.16 44.39 -13.07
N ASN A 140 -2.33 44.28 -14.38
CA ASN A 140 -3.53 43.75 -15.03
C ASN A 140 -3.59 42.21 -15.18
N LEU A 141 -2.47 41.48 -15.06
CA LEU A 141 -2.48 40.03 -15.28
C LEU A 141 -3.17 39.27 -14.13
N THR A 142 -4.17 38.44 -14.42
CA THR A 142 -4.87 37.60 -13.44
C THR A 142 -4.64 36.11 -13.62
N SER A 143 -4.14 35.67 -14.79
CA SER A 143 -3.73 34.28 -15.00
C SER A 143 -2.50 34.13 -15.90
N LEU A 144 -1.70 33.10 -15.61
CA LEU A 144 -0.57 32.67 -16.44
C LEU A 144 -0.60 31.15 -16.64
N ASN A 145 -0.76 30.73 -17.88
CA ASN A 145 -0.69 29.33 -18.26
C ASN A 145 0.48 29.07 -19.22
N ILE A 146 1.06 27.88 -19.14
CA ILE A 146 2.03 27.37 -20.11
C ILE A 146 1.46 26.11 -20.75
N THR A 147 1.39 26.02 -22.07
CA THR A 147 0.92 24.79 -22.72
C THR A 147 2.00 23.70 -22.66
N LYS A 148 3.24 24.02 -23.06
CA LYS A 148 4.37 23.10 -23.00
C LYS A 148 5.60 23.75 -22.35
N GLY A 149 6.10 23.18 -21.27
CA GLY A 149 7.29 23.68 -20.55
C GLY A 149 7.00 23.93 -19.08
N ASP A 150 7.97 24.50 -18.37
CA ASP A 150 7.97 24.55 -16.91
C ASP A 150 7.70 25.95 -16.36
N LEU A 151 6.97 26.04 -15.26
CA LEU A 151 6.79 27.28 -14.50
C LEU A 151 7.33 27.07 -13.09
N THR A 152 8.31 27.88 -12.67
CA THR A 152 8.85 27.84 -11.31
C THR A 152 8.56 29.14 -10.58
N LEU A 153 7.88 29.04 -9.44
CA LEU A 153 7.62 30.15 -8.52
C LEU A 153 8.58 30.07 -7.34
N ASN A 154 9.60 30.95 -7.32
CA ASN A 154 10.54 31.07 -6.20
C ASN A 154 10.18 32.23 -5.23
N ALA A 155 9.25 33.11 -5.61
CA ALA A 155 8.80 34.25 -4.82
C ALA A 155 7.30 34.51 -5.02
N THR A 156 6.63 34.99 -3.97
CA THR A 156 5.18 35.23 -3.99
C THR A 156 4.83 36.31 -5.00
N GLN A 157 3.80 36.04 -5.78
CA GLN A 157 3.34 36.94 -6.82
C GLN A 157 2.17 37.77 -6.30
N LYS A 158 1.82 38.83 -7.02
CA LYS A 158 0.74 39.73 -6.61
C LYS A 158 -0.57 38.96 -6.38
N ALA A 159 -1.37 39.42 -5.43
CA ALA A 159 -2.65 38.80 -5.11
C ALA A 159 -3.67 38.80 -6.27
N GLY A 160 -3.45 39.65 -7.29
CA GLY A 160 -4.26 39.66 -8.50
C GLY A 160 -4.07 38.43 -9.41
N LEU A 161 -2.95 37.70 -9.30
CA LEU A 161 -2.71 36.49 -10.08
C LEU A 161 -3.42 35.29 -9.44
N LYS A 162 -4.64 35.03 -9.88
CA LYS A 162 -5.53 34.03 -9.29
C LYS A 162 -5.43 32.66 -9.96
N GLU A 163 -4.93 32.56 -11.18
CA GLU A 163 -4.82 31.26 -11.87
C GLU A 163 -3.42 31.05 -12.44
N ILE A 164 -2.88 29.85 -12.23
CA ILE A 164 -1.65 29.40 -12.88
C ILE A 164 -1.82 27.96 -13.38
N GLY A 165 -1.13 27.60 -14.45
CA GLY A 165 -1.31 26.27 -14.99
C GLY A 165 -0.32 25.78 -16.03
N ILE A 166 -0.25 24.46 -16.15
CA ILE A 166 0.46 23.75 -17.21
C ILE A 166 -0.55 22.91 -17.97
N LEU A 167 -0.88 23.30 -19.20
CA LEU A 167 -2.08 22.81 -19.89
C LEU A 167 -1.86 21.53 -20.71
N ASN A 168 -0.61 21.11 -20.95
CA ASN A 168 -0.32 19.88 -21.68
C ASN A 168 0.88 19.10 -21.11
N THR A 169 2.08 19.68 -21.07
CA THR A 169 3.26 18.96 -20.53
C THR A 169 4.27 19.91 -19.91
N GLY A 170 4.94 19.44 -18.86
CA GLY A 170 5.91 20.19 -18.09
C GLY A 170 5.59 20.19 -16.60
N THR A 171 6.33 21.00 -15.85
CA THR A 171 6.29 21.02 -14.39
C THR A 171 5.96 22.42 -13.87
N LEU A 172 4.94 22.51 -13.03
CA LEU A 172 4.70 23.66 -12.16
C LEU A 172 5.39 23.40 -10.82
N THR A 173 6.48 24.11 -10.53
CA THR A 173 7.18 24.03 -9.25
C THR A 173 6.85 25.23 -8.38
N ILE A 174 6.39 24.99 -7.15
CA ILE A 174 6.07 26.03 -6.18
C ILE A 174 6.95 25.84 -4.96
N LYS A 175 7.78 26.85 -4.65
CA LYS A 175 8.61 26.85 -3.45
C LYS A 175 7.80 27.03 -2.17
N ASP A 176 8.45 26.78 -1.03
CA ASP A 176 7.85 26.98 0.28
C ASP A 176 7.51 28.46 0.55
N GLY A 177 6.41 28.70 1.26
CA GLY A 177 5.92 30.04 1.60
C GLY A 177 5.24 30.83 0.45
N ILE A 178 4.98 30.20 -0.68
CA ILE A 178 4.38 30.85 -1.86
C ILE A 178 2.86 30.76 -1.85
N GLN A 179 2.20 31.87 -2.17
CA GLN A 179 0.75 31.95 -2.33
C GLN A 179 0.35 32.18 -3.80
N ILE A 180 -0.84 31.70 -4.16
CA ILE A 180 -1.53 32.03 -5.42
C ILE A 180 -2.77 32.84 -5.06
N GLY A 181 -3.00 33.94 -5.77
CA GLY A 181 -4.01 34.91 -5.39
C GLY A 181 -3.73 35.48 -3.99
N ASN A 182 -4.77 35.59 -3.17
CA ASN A 182 -4.67 36.00 -1.77
C ASN A 182 -4.32 34.84 -0.80
N GLY A 183 -3.95 33.67 -1.33
CA GLY A 183 -3.69 32.45 -0.56
C GLY A 183 -4.93 31.57 -0.33
N THR A 184 -6.12 32.00 -0.76
CA THR A 184 -7.36 31.21 -0.65
C THR A 184 -8.25 31.26 -1.89
N ASP A 185 -8.07 32.24 -2.78
CA ASP A 185 -8.84 32.39 -4.02
C ASP A 185 -8.09 31.91 -5.28
N GLY A 186 -6.86 31.40 -5.12
CA GLY A 186 -6.03 30.89 -6.21
C GLY A 186 -6.53 29.57 -6.81
N THR A 187 -6.26 29.32 -8.10
CA THR A 187 -6.59 28.09 -8.83
C THR A 187 -5.37 27.57 -9.57
N ILE A 188 -5.16 26.25 -9.53
CA ILE A 188 -4.14 25.56 -10.32
C ILE A 188 -4.81 24.74 -11.40
N SER A 189 -4.39 24.92 -12.66
CA SER A 189 -4.91 24.22 -13.84
C SER A 189 -3.85 23.32 -14.47
N LEU A 190 -4.07 22.01 -14.49
CA LEU A 190 -3.16 21.01 -15.05
C LEU A 190 -3.83 20.21 -16.16
N GLY A 191 -3.12 19.98 -17.26
CA GLY A 191 -3.58 19.19 -18.40
C GLY A 191 -2.53 18.23 -18.94
N GLY A 192 -2.94 17.35 -19.86
CA GLY A 192 -2.06 16.35 -20.49
C GLY A 192 -1.29 15.49 -19.48
N THR A 193 0.05 15.58 -19.52
CA THR A 193 1.03 14.89 -18.65
C THR A 193 1.72 15.84 -17.67
N ALA A 194 1.09 16.98 -17.36
CA ALA A 194 1.66 17.98 -16.45
C ALA A 194 1.98 17.41 -15.05
N THR A 195 2.97 18.00 -14.40
CA THR A 195 3.33 17.70 -13.01
C THR A 195 3.24 18.96 -12.16
N LEU A 196 2.54 18.90 -11.04
CA LEU A 196 2.65 19.89 -9.95
C LEU A 196 3.68 19.38 -8.94
N ASP A 197 4.67 20.20 -8.61
CA ASP A 197 5.74 19.89 -7.65
C ASP A 197 5.76 20.93 -6.52
N LEU A 198 5.17 20.57 -5.39
CA LEU A 198 5.05 21.42 -4.21
C LEU A 198 6.21 21.16 -3.25
N LYS A 199 6.99 22.21 -2.96
CA LYS A 199 8.07 22.18 -1.96
C LYS A 199 7.62 22.68 -0.59
N GLY A 200 6.40 23.18 -0.47
CA GLY A 200 5.84 23.72 0.76
C GLY A 200 4.33 23.62 0.82
N ASP A 201 3.77 24.23 1.86
CA ASP A 201 2.32 24.24 2.08
C ASP A 201 1.66 25.26 1.16
N ILE A 202 0.53 24.88 0.58
CA ILE A 202 -0.27 25.78 -0.26
C ILE A 202 -1.76 25.57 -0.02
N THR A 203 -2.50 26.68 -0.07
CA THR A 203 -3.96 26.68 -0.09
C THR A 203 -4.44 27.31 -1.38
N VAL A 204 -5.41 26.66 -2.01
CA VAL A 204 -6.04 27.10 -3.27
C VAL A 204 -7.54 26.94 -3.15
N LYS A 205 -8.29 27.74 -3.91
CA LYS A 205 -9.71 27.56 -4.14
C LYS A 205 -10.01 26.32 -4.97
N GLY A 206 -9.17 26.04 -5.97
CA GLY A 206 -9.42 24.94 -6.90
C GLY A 206 -8.15 24.29 -7.41
N LEU A 207 -8.22 22.97 -7.60
CA LEU A 207 -7.23 22.21 -8.34
C LEU A 207 -7.93 21.50 -9.50
N ASN A 208 -7.70 21.98 -10.72
CA ASN A 208 -8.16 21.32 -11.93
C ASN A 208 -7.08 20.34 -12.41
N ALA A 209 -7.26 19.05 -12.10
CA ALA A 209 -6.34 17.98 -12.50
C ALA A 209 -7.14 16.76 -12.98
N PRO A 210 -7.78 16.82 -14.16
CA PRO A 210 -8.88 15.92 -14.54
C PRO A 210 -8.43 14.59 -15.16
N ASN A 211 -7.16 14.44 -15.55
CA ASN A 211 -6.66 13.29 -16.28
C ASN A 211 -5.68 12.44 -15.45
N TYR A 212 -5.72 11.12 -15.70
CA TYR A 212 -4.89 10.07 -15.13
C TYR A 212 -3.38 10.19 -15.37
N SER A 213 -2.95 10.93 -16.39
CA SER A 213 -1.52 11.13 -16.70
C SER A 213 -0.89 12.28 -15.92
N ILE A 214 -1.68 13.07 -15.19
CA ILE A 214 -1.21 14.19 -14.37
C ILE A 214 -0.63 13.64 -13.08
N ARG A 215 0.45 14.29 -12.60
CA ARG A 215 1.07 13.99 -11.31
C ARG A 215 1.02 15.20 -10.38
N VAL A 216 0.68 14.97 -9.12
CA VAL A 216 0.73 15.98 -8.05
C VAL A 216 1.70 15.46 -6.99
N LYS A 217 2.88 16.08 -6.92
CA LYS A 217 3.92 15.78 -5.95
C LYS A 217 3.77 16.71 -4.76
N ILE A 218 3.38 16.16 -3.62
CA ILE A 218 3.31 16.86 -2.34
C ILE A 218 4.42 16.29 -1.48
N ALA A 219 5.43 17.10 -1.16
CA ALA A 219 6.54 16.65 -0.32
C ALA A 219 6.04 16.17 1.06
N SER A 220 6.68 15.13 1.61
CA SER A 220 6.36 14.60 2.94
C SER A 220 6.34 15.70 3.99
N GLY A 221 5.29 15.73 4.82
CA GLY A 221 5.07 16.75 5.84
C GLY A 221 4.59 18.10 5.30
N LYS A 222 4.31 18.21 3.99
CA LYS A 222 3.69 19.38 3.37
C LYS A 222 2.24 19.11 2.98
N THR A 223 1.48 20.18 2.80
CA THR A 223 0.04 20.14 2.58
C THR A 223 -0.39 20.90 1.33
N LEU A 224 -1.23 20.28 0.51
CA LEU A 224 -2.06 20.96 -0.50
C LEU A 224 -3.50 21.01 0.00
N SER A 225 -4.00 22.20 0.32
CA SER A 225 -5.39 22.40 0.73
C SER A 225 -6.23 23.00 -0.38
N VAL A 226 -7.32 22.31 -0.74
CA VAL A 226 -8.31 22.77 -1.71
C VAL A 226 -9.55 23.23 -0.96
N LYS A 227 -9.70 24.54 -0.82
CA LYS A 227 -10.87 25.23 -0.22
C LYS A 227 -11.90 25.56 -1.28
N ALA A 228 -12.47 24.53 -1.89
CA ALA A 228 -13.37 24.69 -3.01
C ALA A 228 -14.79 25.08 -2.59
N ASP A 229 -15.36 26.03 -3.31
CA ASP A 229 -16.78 26.39 -3.26
C ASP A 229 -17.62 25.57 -4.26
N ALA A 230 -17.01 24.62 -4.96
CA ALA A 230 -17.60 23.74 -5.95
C ALA A 230 -17.08 22.30 -5.79
N ASP A 231 -17.71 21.35 -6.49
CA ASP A 231 -17.24 19.96 -6.50
C ASP A 231 -15.81 19.88 -7.06
N GLN A 232 -15.04 18.92 -6.54
CA GLN A 232 -13.66 18.68 -6.93
C GLN A 232 -13.51 17.26 -7.45
N THR A 233 -12.87 17.11 -8.61
CA THR A 233 -12.51 15.79 -9.15
C THR A 233 -11.02 15.79 -9.46
N ILE A 234 -10.29 14.92 -8.79
CA ILE A 234 -8.86 14.74 -9.00
C ILE A 234 -8.65 13.41 -9.73
N GLY A 235 -8.32 13.53 -11.02
CA GLY A 235 -7.88 12.44 -11.88
C GLY A 235 -6.39 12.13 -11.76
N ALA A 236 -5.61 13.03 -11.15
CA ALA A 236 -4.15 12.91 -11.03
C ALA A 236 -3.71 11.87 -9.98
N THR A 237 -2.54 11.28 -10.22
CA THR A 237 -1.82 10.52 -9.18
C THR A 237 -1.19 11.49 -8.19
N VAL A 238 -1.45 11.30 -6.90
CA VAL A 238 -0.85 12.13 -5.84
C VAL A 238 0.26 11.34 -5.18
N GLU A 239 1.47 11.89 -5.14
CA GLU A 239 2.68 11.20 -4.70
C GLU A 239 3.56 12.09 -3.79
N GLY A 240 4.55 11.49 -3.12
CA GLY A 240 5.56 12.22 -2.32
C GLY A 240 5.34 12.19 -0.81
N GLY A 241 4.28 11.53 -0.32
CA GLY A 241 4.03 11.29 1.10
C GLY A 241 3.39 12.46 1.86
N GLY A 242 3.06 13.57 1.18
CA GLY A 242 2.40 14.73 1.78
C GLY A 242 0.90 14.55 2.02
N GLU A 243 0.23 15.65 2.39
CA GLU A 243 -1.20 15.70 2.71
C GLU A 243 -2.00 16.45 1.63
N LEU A 244 -3.06 15.82 1.13
CA LEU A 244 -4.09 16.46 0.32
C LEU A 244 -5.32 16.73 1.19
N VAL A 245 -5.75 17.99 1.28
CA VAL A 245 -6.92 18.38 2.07
C VAL A 245 -8.02 18.86 1.14
N PHE A 246 -9.21 18.26 1.27
CA PHE A 246 -10.45 18.84 0.76
C PHE A 246 -11.13 19.55 1.93
N ASP A 247 -11.17 20.88 1.87
CA ASP A 247 -11.74 21.70 2.93
C ASP A 247 -13.01 22.40 2.44
N PHE A 248 -14.15 21.81 2.79
CA PHE A 248 -15.48 22.37 2.52
C PHE A 248 -16.08 23.09 3.73
N SER A 249 -15.27 23.42 4.75
CA SER A 249 -15.77 23.95 6.03
C SER A 249 -16.46 25.33 5.92
N ALA A 250 -16.18 26.07 4.85
CA ALA A 250 -16.85 27.35 4.55
C ALA A 250 -18.01 27.22 3.53
N GLY A 251 -18.32 26.00 3.08
CA GLY A 251 -19.34 25.75 2.06
C GLY A 251 -20.76 26.02 2.55
N THR A 252 -21.60 26.53 1.66
CA THR A 252 -23.04 26.81 1.90
C THR A 252 -23.97 25.82 1.17
N ALA A 253 -23.40 24.74 0.64
CA ALA A 253 -24.11 23.68 -0.06
C ALA A 253 -23.39 22.34 0.09
N ASN A 254 -24.09 21.24 -0.18
CA ASN A 254 -23.46 19.93 -0.30
C ASN A 254 -22.42 19.96 -1.43
N ARG A 255 -21.23 19.40 -1.17
CA ARG A 255 -20.13 19.32 -2.14
C ARG A 255 -19.58 17.92 -2.24
N LYS A 256 -19.05 17.58 -3.40
CA LYS A 256 -18.41 16.30 -3.69
C LYS A 256 -16.94 16.48 -4.01
N ALA A 257 -16.07 15.78 -3.30
CA ALA A 257 -14.70 15.51 -3.73
C ALA A 257 -14.62 14.09 -4.28
N THR A 258 -14.01 13.91 -5.45
CA THR A 258 -13.82 12.60 -6.08
C THR A 258 -12.33 12.36 -6.35
N LEU A 259 -11.80 11.26 -5.83
CA LEU A 259 -10.48 10.75 -6.17
C LEU A 259 -10.63 9.62 -7.18
N GLN A 260 -10.03 9.76 -8.36
CA GLN A 260 -10.04 8.73 -9.40
C GLN A 260 -8.73 7.92 -9.45
N LYS A 261 -7.72 8.33 -8.68
CA LYS A 261 -6.42 7.67 -8.56
C LYS A 261 -5.94 7.64 -7.11
N SER A 262 -4.99 6.76 -6.87
CA SER A 262 -4.38 6.53 -5.57
C SER A 262 -3.59 7.74 -5.08
N VAL A 263 -3.54 7.88 -3.76
CA VAL A 263 -2.80 8.91 -3.03
C VAL A 263 -1.76 8.23 -2.16
N ASP A 264 -0.48 8.42 -2.50
CA ASP A 264 0.66 8.02 -1.66
C ASP A 264 0.92 9.10 -0.61
N GLY A 265 0.05 9.13 0.41
CA GLY A 265 0.06 10.15 1.45
C GLY A 265 -1.23 10.18 2.25
N LYS A 266 -1.43 11.29 2.95
CA LYS A 266 -2.62 11.53 3.77
C LYS A 266 -3.66 12.28 2.96
N VAL A 267 -4.92 11.86 3.07
CA VAL A 267 -6.08 12.62 2.58
C VAL A 267 -6.88 13.06 3.79
N THR A 268 -7.14 14.36 3.91
CA THR A 268 -8.02 14.90 4.94
C THR A 268 -9.25 15.52 4.30
N PHE A 269 -10.41 15.10 4.77
CA PHE A 269 -11.70 15.59 4.32
C PHE A 269 -12.37 16.37 5.45
N LYS A 270 -12.60 17.67 5.22
CA LYS A 270 -13.24 18.59 6.16
C LYS A 270 -14.56 19.09 5.60
N GLY A 271 -15.60 19.13 6.42
CA GLY A 271 -16.95 19.58 6.03
C GLY A 271 -17.55 20.56 7.04
N ALA A 272 -18.48 21.40 6.57
CA ALA A 272 -19.24 22.33 7.40
C ALA A 272 -20.44 21.65 8.10
N SER A 273 -20.91 22.22 9.20
CA SER A 273 -21.98 21.68 10.05
C SER A 273 -23.37 21.57 9.40
N ALA A 274 -23.69 22.42 8.42
CA ALA A 274 -25.04 22.50 7.86
C ALA A 274 -25.28 21.58 6.64
N HIS A 275 -24.24 20.92 6.12
CA HIS A 275 -24.29 20.25 4.82
C HIS A 275 -23.70 18.84 4.85
N THR A 276 -24.19 18.00 3.95
CA THR A 276 -23.66 16.64 3.74
C THR A 276 -22.66 16.66 2.60
N HIS A 277 -21.37 16.77 2.91
CA HIS A 277 -20.31 16.70 1.90
C HIS A 277 -19.93 15.25 1.63
N THR A 278 -19.60 14.94 0.38
CA THR A 278 -19.27 13.58 -0.06
C THR A 278 -17.81 13.48 -0.47
N LEU A 279 -17.09 12.51 0.07
CA LEU A 279 -15.85 12.01 -0.52
C LEU A 279 -16.17 10.75 -1.33
N ALA A 280 -15.76 10.69 -2.59
CA ALA A 280 -15.90 9.51 -3.43
C ALA A 280 -14.52 8.97 -3.82
N LEU A 281 -14.32 7.68 -3.63
CA LEU A 281 -13.16 6.94 -4.12
C LEU A 281 -13.59 6.03 -5.27
N ALA A 282 -12.96 6.20 -6.43
CA ALA A 282 -13.20 5.30 -7.56
C ALA A 282 -12.67 3.89 -7.29
N ASP A 283 -13.12 2.93 -8.10
CA ASP A 283 -12.67 1.54 -8.07
C ASP A 283 -11.12 1.43 -8.15
N GLY A 284 -10.52 0.61 -7.29
CA GLY A 284 -9.08 0.38 -7.24
C GLY A 284 -8.26 1.52 -6.62
N VAL A 285 -8.88 2.61 -6.15
CA VAL A 285 -8.17 3.70 -5.48
C VAL A 285 -7.61 3.23 -4.15
N THR A 286 -6.33 3.52 -3.92
CA THR A 286 -5.66 3.28 -2.64
C THR A 286 -5.30 4.60 -1.97
N VAL A 287 -5.58 4.72 -0.68
CA VAL A 287 -5.21 5.87 0.15
C VAL A 287 -4.45 5.37 1.38
N LYS A 288 -3.24 5.88 1.63
CA LYS A 288 -2.44 5.43 2.78
C LYS A 288 -3.09 5.81 4.11
N THR A 289 -3.51 7.06 4.26
CA THR A 289 -4.24 7.52 5.44
C THR A 289 -5.39 8.41 5.00
N LEU A 290 -6.60 8.07 5.43
CA LEU A 290 -7.80 8.87 5.21
C LEU A 290 -8.28 9.41 6.56
N VAL A 291 -8.42 10.72 6.65
CA VAL A 291 -8.90 11.41 7.85
C VAL A 291 -10.19 12.14 7.53
N PHE A 292 -11.24 11.84 8.29
CA PHE A 292 -12.42 12.68 8.37
C PHE A 292 -12.25 13.63 9.56
N ASP A 293 -11.74 14.83 9.29
CA ASP A 293 -11.56 15.90 10.27
C ASP A 293 -12.85 16.73 10.32
N ARG A 294 -13.49 16.73 11.50
CA ARG A 294 -14.83 17.28 11.68
C ARG A 294 -14.87 18.50 12.59
N GLY A 295 -13.71 18.96 13.08
CA GLY A 295 -13.61 20.14 13.95
C GLY A 295 -14.51 20.10 15.20
N THR A 296 -14.73 21.27 15.81
CA THR A 296 -15.57 21.47 17.01
C THR A 296 -17.01 21.88 16.70
N ALA A 297 -17.36 22.07 15.42
CA ALA A 297 -18.68 22.50 15.00
C ALA A 297 -19.62 21.30 14.86
N ASN A 298 -20.70 21.29 15.65
CA ASN A 298 -21.75 20.28 15.63
C ASN A 298 -22.27 20.04 14.19
N ASP A 299 -22.31 18.78 13.73
CA ASP A 299 -23.15 18.24 12.62
C ASP A 299 -22.63 18.11 11.17
N ALA A 300 -21.32 18.14 10.87
CA ALA A 300 -20.89 17.88 9.48
C ALA A 300 -21.16 16.42 9.04
N LYS A 301 -22.22 16.16 8.28
CA LYS A 301 -22.48 14.83 7.69
C LYS A 301 -21.42 14.59 6.61
N ALA A 302 -20.52 13.66 6.85
CA ALA A 302 -19.64 13.19 5.79
C ALA A 302 -20.25 11.94 5.18
N LYS A 303 -20.50 11.99 3.87
CA LYS A 303 -20.77 10.80 3.07
C LYS A 303 -19.46 10.32 2.47
N TRP A 304 -19.22 9.02 2.55
CA TRP A 304 -18.14 8.38 1.85
C TRP A 304 -18.71 7.39 0.86
N GLU A 305 -18.43 7.57 -0.42
CA GLU A 305 -18.76 6.60 -1.46
C GLU A 305 -17.48 5.87 -1.84
N ALA A 306 -17.46 4.56 -1.68
CA ALA A 306 -16.31 3.76 -2.07
C ALA A 306 -16.77 2.46 -2.72
N SER A 307 -16.08 2.11 -3.81
CA SER A 307 -16.14 0.78 -4.41
C SER A 307 -14.98 -0.06 -3.88
N ASP A 308 -14.38 -0.92 -4.72
CA ASP A 308 -13.20 -1.76 -4.42
C ASP A 308 -11.93 -0.92 -4.15
N ALA A 309 -11.97 -0.14 -3.07
CA ALA A 309 -10.94 0.78 -2.62
C ALA A 309 -10.21 0.22 -1.39
N VAL A 310 -8.98 0.68 -1.19
CA VAL A 310 -8.13 0.28 -0.07
C VAL A 310 -7.68 1.50 0.70
N VAL A 311 -7.96 1.51 2.00
CA VAL A 311 -7.49 2.55 2.92
C VAL A 311 -6.56 1.91 3.94
N GLY A 312 -5.32 2.40 4.03
CA GLY A 312 -4.38 1.91 5.04
C GLY A 312 -4.87 2.22 6.45
N THR A 313 -4.96 3.50 6.79
CA THR A 313 -5.51 3.96 8.07
C THR A 313 -6.72 4.85 7.84
N LEU A 314 -7.84 4.52 8.45
CA LEU A 314 -9.02 5.36 8.52
C LEU A 314 -9.12 5.99 9.91
N ASP A 315 -8.89 7.30 9.96
CA ASP A 315 -9.09 8.10 11.16
C ASP A 315 -10.38 8.89 11.05
N ILE A 316 -11.25 8.77 12.05
CA ILE A 316 -12.45 9.61 12.16
C ILE A 316 -12.40 10.36 13.47
N GLU A 317 -12.46 11.69 13.37
CA GLU A 317 -12.56 12.54 14.55
C GLU A 317 -14.00 12.55 15.07
N SER A 318 -14.15 12.51 16.39
CA SER A 318 -15.47 12.54 17.05
C SER A 318 -16.23 13.81 16.70
N SER A 319 -17.56 13.69 16.62
CA SER A 319 -18.47 14.84 16.55
C SER A 319 -19.64 14.64 17.50
N THR A 320 -20.31 15.73 17.84
CA THR A 320 -21.64 15.74 18.46
C THR A 320 -22.77 15.30 17.52
N GLY A 321 -22.56 15.31 16.20
CA GLY A 321 -23.59 15.01 15.17
C GLY A 321 -23.63 13.57 14.62
N ASP A 322 -24.37 13.39 13.52
CA ASP A 322 -24.75 12.11 12.86
C ASP A 322 -23.61 11.19 12.36
N GLY A 323 -22.35 11.52 12.64
CA GLY A 323 -21.22 10.66 12.26
C GLY A 323 -20.75 10.76 10.81
N VAL A 324 -20.02 9.73 10.37
CA VAL A 324 -19.65 9.49 8.97
C VAL A 324 -20.53 8.35 8.44
N SER A 325 -21.14 8.53 7.27
CA SER A 325 -21.87 7.48 6.57
C SER A 325 -21.11 7.02 5.34
N VAL A 326 -20.68 5.76 5.31
CA VAL A 326 -20.06 5.14 4.14
C VAL A 326 -21.09 4.30 3.37
N SER A 327 -21.14 4.47 2.05
CA SER A 327 -22.01 3.73 1.15
C SER A 327 -21.17 2.89 0.22
N ILE A 328 -21.43 1.58 0.23
CA ILE A 328 -20.67 0.59 -0.52
C ILE A 328 -21.65 -0.16 -1.43
N PRO A 329 -21.46 -0.13 -2.77
CA PRO A 329 -22.34 -0.80 -3.71
C PRO A 329 -22.34 -2.32 -3.60
N ALA A 330 -23.36 -2.96 -4.19
CA ALA A 330 -23.50 -4.42 -4.22
C ALA A 330 -22.27 -5.09 -4.84
N GLY A 331 -21.77 -6.16 -4.21
CA GLY A 331 -20.63 -6.92 -4.70
C GLY A 331 -19.28 -6.20 -4.61
N LYS A 332 -19.23 -5.03 -3.97
CA LYS A 332 -18.00 -4.25 -3.75
C LYS A 332 -17.48 -4.41 -2.33
N THR A 333 -16.17 -4.29 -2.17
CA THR A 333 -15.53 -4.34 -0.85
C THR A 333 -14.61 -3.15 -0.64
N LEU A 334 -14.91 -2.35 0.37
CA LEU A 334 -13.98 -1.35 0.88
C LEU A 334 -13.11 -2.01 1.96
N LYS A 335 -11.79 -1.99 1.77
CA LYS A 335 -10.84 -2.54 2.74
C LYS A 335 -10.18 -1.43 3.54
N VAL A 336 -10.13 -1.61 4.85
CA VAL A 336 -9.48 -0.71 5.81
C VAL A 336 -8.48 -1.52 6.64
N SER A 337 -7.19 -1.24 6.51
CA SER A 337 -6.17 -2.00 7.27
C SER A 337 -6.17 -1.64 8.76
N SER A 338 -6.41 -0.37 9.11
CA SER A 338 -6.50 0.09 10.49
C SER A 338 -7.63 1.10 10.66
N LEU A 339 -8.58 0.81 11.54
CA LEU A 339 -9.64 1.73 11.94
C LEU A 339 -9.32 2.42 13.26
N ASN A 340 -9.30 3.75 13.27
CA ASN A 340 -9.12 4.55 14.48
C ASN A 340 -10.26 5.56 14.61
N LEU A 341 -11.06 5.38 15.66
CA LEU A 341 -12.14 6.31 15.98
C LEU A 341 -11.75 7.11 17.23
N LYS A 342 -11.48 8.40 17.06
CA LYS A 342 -11.00 9.25 18.17
C LYS A 342 -12.15 9.57 19.13
N ALA A 343 -11.88 9.58 20.42
CA ALA A 343 -12.88 9.96 21.44
C ALA A 343 -13.21 11.45 21.38
N GLY A 344 -14.44 11.82 21.74
CA GLY A 344 -14.80 13.21 22.04
C GLY A 344 -16.26 13.39 22.43
N ALA A 345 -16.70 14.65 22.55
CA ALA A 345 -18.02 14.98 23.07
C ALA A 345 -19.12 14.65 22.04
N GLY A 346 -20.02 13.72 22.35
CA GLY A 346 -21.14 13.35 21.47
C GLY A 346 -21.54 11.87 21.50
N LYS A 347 -22.44 11.49 20.60
CA LYS A 347 -22.73 10.09 20.22
C LYS A 347 -22.13 9.82 18.84
N PRO A 348 -20.79 9.83 18.69
CA PRO A 348 -20.16 9.72 17.38
C PRO A 348 -20.55 8.40 16.71
N LYS A 349 -20.82 8.46 15.40
CA LYS A 349 -21.30 7.31 14.63
C LYS A 349 -20.44 7.03 13.41
N LEU A 350 -20.21 5.75 13.12
CA LEU A 350 -19.83 5.28 11.79
C LEU A 350 -20.99 4.46 11.26
N LYS A 351 -21.61 4.91 10.17
CA LYS A 351 -22.72 4.21 9.53
C LYS A 351 -22.23 3.56 8.25
N VAL A 352 -22.37 2.26 8.09
CA VAL A 352 -22.11 1.54 6.84
C VAL A 352 -23.45 1.24 6.19
N THR A 353 -23.57 1.60 4.92
CA THR A 353 -24.81 1.55 4.16
C THR A 353 -24.60 0.89 2.81
N GLY A 354 -25.68 0.36 2.25
CA GLY A 354 -25.69 -0.32 0.96
C GLY A 354 -25.18 -1.77 1.06
N PRO A 355 -25.48 -2.61 0.06
CA PRO A 355 -25.30 -4.07 0.12
C PRO A 355 -23.85 -4.55 -0.02
N GLY A 356 -22.87 -3.65 0.01
CA GLY A 356 -21.45 -3.97 -0.05
C GLY A 356 -20.84 -4.38 1.30
N THR A 357 -19.53 -4.62 1.30
CA THR A 357 -18.78 -5.02 2.49
C THR A 357 -17.76 -3.96 2.90
N LEU A 358 -17.79 -3.53 4.16
CA LEU A 358 -16.65 -2.90 4.82
C LEU A 358 -15.81 -3.99 5.49
N GLU A 359 -14.56 -4.15 5.08
CA GLU A 359 -13.61 -5.08 5.71
C GLU A 359 -12.58 -4.30 6.52
N VAL A 360 -12.42 -4.65 7.80
CA VAL A 360 -11.48 -4.01 8.72
C VAL A 360 -10.49 -5.04 9.27
N GLU A 361 -9.20 -4.86 8.97
CA GLU A 361 -8.14 -5.81 9.36
C GLU A 361 -7.72 -5.63 10.83
N ASP A 362 -7.43 -4.39 11.24
CA ASP A 362 -7.00 -4.02 12.58
C ASP A 362 -7.63 -2.68 13.02
N GLY A 363 -7.40 -2.28 14.28
CA GLY A 363 -7.82 -1.00 14.82
C GLY A 363 -7.58 -0.90 16.33
N ALA A 364 -7.50 0.34 16.81
CA ALA A 364 -7.29 0.66 18.23
C ALA A 364 -8.51 0.37 19.13
N GLY A 365 -9.59 -0.19 18.55
CA GLY A 365 -10.89 -0.35 19.17
C GLY A 365 -11.72 0.91 19.14
N LEU A 366 -13.00 0.75 19.46
CA LEU A 366 -13.97 1.82 19.43
C LEU A 366 -13.92 2.53 20.77
N ALA A 367 -13.58 3.82 20.76
CA ALA A 367 -13.59 4.61 21.98
C ALA A 367 -15.01 4.63 22.59
N ALA A 368 -15.07 4.74 23.93
CA ALA A 368 -16.33 4.74 24.65
C ALA A 368 -17.30 5.80 24.09
N GLY A 369 -18.56 5.40 23.84
CA GLY A 369 -19.60 6.26 23.27
C GLY A 369 -19.69 6.25 21.74
N TRP A 370 -18.77 5.56 21.03
CA TRP A 370 -18.93 5.33 19.60
C TRP A 370 -20.02 4.31 19.29
N HIS A 371 -20.83 4.64 18.29
CA HIS A 371 -21.84 3.77 17.72
C HIS A 371 -21.45 3.36 16.30
N LEU A 372 -21.50 2.07 16.01
CA LEU A 372 -21.40 1.55 14.66
C LEU A 372 -22.81 1.21 14.17
N GLY A 373 -23.27 1.83 13.10
CA GLY A 373 -24.55 1.49 12.47
C GLY A 373 -24.35 0.71 11.17
N LEU A 374 -24.99 -0.44 11.01
CA LEU A 374 -25.03 -1.16 9.74
C LEU A 374 -26.47 -1.12 9.19
N ASP A 375 -26.65 -0.66 7.95
CA ASP A 375 -27.95 -0.60 7.30
C ASP A 375 -27.94 -1.09 5.83
N GLY A 376 -29.12 -1.23 5.22
CA GLY A 376 -29.23 -1.36 3.76
C GLY A 376 -28.59 -2.63 3.18
N ASN A 377 -28.62 -3.74 3.92
CA ASN A 377 -27.95 -5.01 3.63
C ASN A 377 -26.42 -4.94 3.68
N ALA A 378 -25.84 -3.94 4.36
CA ALA A 378 -24.40 -3.85 4.53
C ALA A 378 -23.82 -5.05 5.28
N THR A 379 -22.58 -5.39 4.91
CA THR A 379 -21.76 -6.33 5.67
C THR A 379 -20.58 -5.59 6.30
N LEU A 380 -20.34 -5.78 7.60
CA LEU A 380 -19.06 -5.45 8.22
C LEU A 380 -18.30 -6.74 8.50
N ALA A 381 -17.07 -6.85 8.02
CA ALA A 381 -16.17 -7.94 8.31
C ALA A 381 -15.00 -7.45 9.17
N VAL A 382 -14.91 -7.92 10.41
CA VAL A 382 -13.80 -7.60 11.33
C VAL A 382 -12.86 -8.79 11.45
N LYS A 383 -11.57 -8.59 11.11
CA LYS A 383 -10.56 -9.65 11.18
C LYS A 383 -9.92 -9.78 12.57
N LYS A 384 -10.19 -8.84 13.48
CA LYS A 384 -9.64 -8.82 14.82
C LYS A 384 -10.65 -8.34 15.85
N ALA A 385 -10.71 -9.00 17.00
CA ALA A 385 -11.67 -8.69 18.05
C ALA A 385 -11.50 -7.28 18.64
N SER A 386 -10.27 -6.76 18.67
CA SER A 386 -9.98 -5.41 19.18
C SER A 386 -10.75 -4.32 18.45
N VAL A 387 -11.09 -4.52 17.17
CA VAL A 387 -11.81 -3.52 16.35
C VAL A 387 -13.17 -3.16 16.95
N LEU A 388 -13.87 -4.10 17.58
CA LEU A 388 -15.20 -3.87 18.19
C LEU A 388 -15.17 -3.76 19.72
N ALA A 389 -14.00 -3.81 20.33
CA ALA A 389 -13.89 -3.64 21.77
C ALA A 389 -14.31 -2.21 22.16
N GLY A 390 -15.21 -2.07 23.14
CA GLY A 390 -15.61 -0.78 23.73
C GLY A 390 -16.84 -0.11 23.12
N SER A 391 -17.52 -0.73 22.17
CA SER A 391 -18.59 -0.09 21.38
C SER A 391 -20.01 -0.58 21.64
N GLN A 392 -20.95 0.25 21.20
CA GLN A 392 -22.29 -0.19 20.83
C GLN A 392 -22.38 -0.35 19.31
N ALA A 393 -22.85 -1.50 18.84
CA ALA A 393 -23.12 -1.74 17.43
C ALA A 393 -24.63 -1.89 17.23
N THR A 394 -25.19 -1.12 16.31
CA THR A 394 -26.58 -1.18 15.88
C THR A 394 -26.64 -1.81 14.49
N LEU A 395 -27.40 -2.89 14.35
CA LEU A 395 -27.58 -3.64 13.12
C LEU A 395 -29.03 -3.50 12.65
N ALA A 396 -29.23 -3.03 11.42
CA ALA A 396 -30.52 -2.89 10.76
C ALA A 396 -30.46 -3.54 9.38
N VAL A 397 -31.08 -4.71 9.15
CA VAL A 397 -30.98 -5.45 7.87
C VAL A 397 -29.52 -5.54 7.40
N ALA A 398 -28.69 -6.28 8.13
CA ALA A 398 -27.24 -6.29 7.92
C ALA A 398 -26.59 -7.64 8.29
N SER A 399 -25.32 -7.80 7.89
CA SER A 399 -24.45 -8.91 8.28
C SER A 399 -23.24 -8.39 9.06
N LEU A 400 -22.88 -9.07 10.14
CA LEU A 400 -21.65 -8.80 10.88
C LEU A 400 -20.82 -10.08 10.98
N ASP A 401 -19.66 -10.04 10.33
CA ASP A 401 -18.72 -11.13 10.22
C ASP A 401 -17.59 -10.89 11.23
N MET A 402 -17.52 -11.75 12.26
CA MET A 402 -16.62 -11.60 13.40
C MET A 402 -15.62 -12.76 13.46
N VAL A 403 -14.40 -12.46 13.88
CA VAL A 403 -13.44 -13.50 14.29
C VAL A 403 -13.83 -14.07 15.66
N CYS A 404 -13.53 -15.33 15.92
CA CYS A 404 -13.72 -15.92 17.25
C CYS A 404 -13.03 -15.09 18.34
N GLY A 405 -13.69 -14.89 19.48
CA GLY A 405 -13.10 -14.19 20.61
C GLY A 405 -14.08 -13.58 21.60
N THR A 406 -13.51 -12.85 22.56
CA THR A 406 -14.24 -12.17 23.61
C THR A 406 -14.36 -10.67 23.30
N TYR A 407 -15.60 -10.21 23.29
CA TYR A 407 -16.05 -8.84 23.03
C TYR A 407 -16.78 -8.31 24.28
N GLY A 408 -16.11 -8.39 25.44
CA GLY A 408 -16.73 -8.25 26.76
C GLY A 408 -17.34 -6.89 27.09
N THR A 409 -17.14 -5.88 26.24
CA THR A 409 -17.75 -4.55 26.34
C THR A 409 -18.70 -4.24 25.19
N THR A 410 -18.80 -5.14 24.20
CA THR A 410 -19.60 -4.91 22.99
C THR A 410 -21.07 -5.18 23.26
N GLU A 411 -21.91 -4.21 22.94
CA GLU A 411 -23.36 -4.30 23.01
C GLU A 411 -23.94 -4.31 21.60
N LEU A 412 -24.80 -5.28 21.30
CA LEU A 412 -25.47 -5.41 20.00
C LEU A 412 -26.92 -4.96 20.13
N THR A 413 -27.35 -4.04 19.27
CA THR A 413 -28.75 -3.63 19.13
C THR A 413 -29.23 -3.98 17.74
N ILE A 414 -30.31 -4.76 17.66
CA ILE A 414 -30.85 -5.32 16.42
C ILE A 414 -32.19 -4.64 16.16
N THR A 415 -32.21 -3.68 15.23
CA THR A 415 -33.40 -2.87 14.93
C THR A 415 -34.17 -3.37 13.71
N ASP A 416 -33.59 -4.32 12.97
CA ASP A 416 -34.25 -5.12 11.95
C ASP A 416 -33.50 -6.47 11.82
N ASN A 417 -34.03 -7.45 11.10
CA ASN A 417 -33.44 -8.78 10.95
C ASN A 417 -31.95 -8.71 10.57
N ALA A 418 -31.10 -9.40 11.32
CA ALA A 418 -29.66 -9.33 11.15
C ALA A 418 -29.00 -10.72 11.23
N THR A 419 -27.80 -10.84 10.68
CA THR A 419 -27.02 -12.08 10.73
C THR A 419 -25.64 -11.84 11.34
N LEU A 420 -25.30 -12.62 12.37
CA LEU A 420 -23.95 -12.80 12.86
C LEU A 420 -23.31 -13.99 12.17
N LYS A 421 -22.04 -13.84 11.76
CA LYS A 421 -21.26 -14.92 11.14
C LYS A 421 -19.89 -15.00 11.77
N VAL A 422 -19.37 -16.22 11.83
CA VAL A 422 -17.96 -16.51 12.12
C VAL A 422 -17.39 -17.21 10.89
N PRO A 423 -16.78 -16.46 9.94
CA PRO A 423 -16.36 -17.03 8.66
C PRO A 423 -15.25 -18.07 8.77
N SER A 424 -14.44 -18.02 9.83
CA SER A 424 -13.34 -18.96 10.08
C SER A 424 -13.23 -19.24 11.57
N VAL A 425 -13.18 -20.52 11.93
CA VAL A 425 -13.05 -20.99 13.31
C VAL A 425 -11.64 -21.58 13.48
N PRO A 426 -10.68 -20.86 14.11
CA PRO A 426 -9.29 -21.31 14.18
C PRO A 426 -9.07 -22.43 15.21
N SER A 427 -9.92 -22.49 16.24
CA SER A 427 -9.97 -23.58 17.22
C SER A 427 -11.42 -23.76 17.68
N VAL A 428 -11.78 -24.95 18.14
CA VAL A 428 -13.10 -25.22 18.78
C VAL A 428 -13.20 -24.59 20.18
N ALA A 429 -12.53 -23.46 20.42
CA ALA A 429 -12.66 -22.70 21.65
C ALA A 429 -14.12 -22.29 21.81
N THR A 430 -14.75 -22.83 22.85
CA THR A 430 -16.13 -22.52 23.22
C THR A 430 -16.10 -21.58 24.43
N PRO A 431 -16.84 -20.45 24.39
CA PRO A 431 -17.70 -19.98 23.31
C PRO A 431 -16.94 -19.39 22.11
N LEU A 432 -17.52 -19.49 20.89
CA LEU A 432 -16.93 -18.87 19.68
C LEU A 432 -16.94 -17.34 19.77
N LEU A 433 -18.08 -16.76 20.15
CA LEU A 433 -18.22 -15.32 20.42
C LEU A 433 -18.75 -15.12 21.85
N THR A 434 -18.13 -14.19 22.58
CA THR A 434 -18.69 -13.67 23.84
C THR A 434 -18.97 -12.19 23.70
N VAL A 435 -20.20 -11.73 23.93
CA VAL A 435 -20.60 -10.31 23.92
C VAL A 435 -21.19 -9.90 25.26
N LYS A 436 -21.26 -8.59 25.52
CA LYS A 436 -21.80 -8.08 26.78
C LYS A 436 -23.32 -8.18 26.82
N LYS A 437 -23.98 -7.50 25.88
CA LYS A 437 -25.44 -7.35 25.81
C LYS A 437 -25.93 -7.59 24.39
N VAL A 438 -27.11 -8.19 24.25
CA VAL A 438 -27.85 -8.23 23.00
C VAL A 438 -29.26 -7.69 23.24
N ASP A 439 -29.70 -6.80 22.36
CA ASP A 439 -30.96 -6.10 22.42
C ASP A 439 -31.64 -6.25 21.05
N VAL A 440 -32.82 -6.88 21.00
CA VAL A 440 -33.52 -7.19 19.74
C VAL A 440 -34.91 -6.58 19.78
N ASP A 441 -35.16 -5.65 18.85
CA ASP A 441 -36.46 -5.01 18.69
C ASP A 441 -37.58 -6.04 18.45
N ALA A 442 -38.79 -5.71 18.90
CA ALA A 442 -39.97 -6.53 18.72
C ALA A 442 -40.15 -6.95 17.24
N SER A 443 -40.56 -8.19 17.00
CA SER A 443 -40.76 -8.79 15.67
C SER A 443 -39.52 -8.97 14.80
N HIS A 444 -38.31 -8.69 15.29
CA HIS A 444 -37.06 -8.91 14.56
C HIS A 444 -36.28 -10.11 15.08
N THR A 445 -35.38 -10.62 14.25
CA THR A 445 -34.58 -11.81 14.56
C THR A 445 -33.09 -11.54 14.33
N LEU A 446 -32.29 -11.85 15.34
CA LEU A 446 -30.86 -12.05 15.19
C LEU A 446 -30.58 -13.52 14.84
N LYS A 447 -29.98 -13.76 13.68
CA LYS A 447 -29.56 -15.08 13.25
C LYS A 447 -28.07 -15.28 13.49
N PHE A 448 -27.67 -16.40 14.05
CA PHE A 448 -26.28 -16.83 14.07
C PHE A 448 -26.07 -17.87 12.98
N ALA A 449 -25.38 -17.50 11.89
CA ALA A 449 -25.07 -18.44 10.82
C ALA A 449 -24.11 -19.52 11.33
N ARG A 450 -24.52 -20.79 11.19
CA ARG A 450 -23.67 -21.93 11.55
C ARG A 450 -22.34 -21.86 10.78
N PRO A 451 -21.17 -21.94 11.44
CA PRO A 451 -19.89 -22.00 10.75
C PRO A 451 -19.85 -23.14 9.72
N THR A 452 -19.30 -22.85 8.55
CA THR A 452 -19.22 -23.80 7.42
C THR A 452 -17.87 -24.52 7.34
N THR A 453 -16.95 -24.19 8.25
CA THR A 453 -15.61 -24.77 8.38
C THR A 453 -15.30 -24.94 9.87
N TRP A 454 -14.69 -26.05 10.26
CA TRP A 454 -14.36 -26.35 11.65
C TRP A 454 -12.93 -26.88 11.75
N PRO A 455 -12.11 -26.42 12.69
CA PRO A 455 -10.69 -26.78 12.73
C PRO A 455 -10.48 -28.26 13.05
N ASN A 456 -11.41 -28.87 13.79
CA ASN A 456 -11.48 -30.31 14.02
C ASN A 456 -12.89 -30.81 13.67
N PRO A 457 -13.03 -32.08 13.23
CA PRO A 457 -14.34 -32.69 13.05
C PRO A 457 -15.16 -32.67 14.35
N LEU A 458 -16.44 -32.33 14.27
CA LEU A 458 -17.37 -32.48 15.40
C LEU A 458 -18.01 -33.87 15.30
N LYS A 459 -18.00 -34.62 16.40
CA LYS A 459 -18.68 -35.91 16.49
C LYS A 459 -20.16 -35.73 16.79
N ALA A 460 -20.97 -36.70 16.37
CA ALA A 460 -22.38 -36.73 16.76
C ALA A 460 -22.51 -36.63 18.30
N GLY A 461 -23.31 -35.68 18.77
CA GLY A 461 -23.48 -35.35 20.19
C GLY A 461 -22.57 -34.24 20.72
N ASP A 462 -21.52 -33.84 20.00
CA ASP A 462 -20.64 -32.75 20.42
C ASP A 462 -21.40 -31.43 20.51
N LYS A 463 -21.02 -30.62 21.50
CA LYS A 463 -21.63 -29.31 21.77
C LYS A 463 -20.61 -28.19 21.62
N VAL A 464 -21.03 -27.11 20.95
CA VAL A 464 -20.25 -25.88 20.81
C VAL A 464 -21.12 -24.68 21.14
N THR A 465 -20.69 -23.85 22.11
CA THR A 465 -21.36 -22.56 22.36
C THR A 465 -20.97 -21.59 21.25
N LEU A 466 -21.93 -21.21 20.41
CA LEU A 466 -21.73 -20.28 19.31
C LEU A 466 -21.66 -18.83 19.81
N LEU A 467 -22.60 -18.46 20.68
CA LEU A 467 -22.70 -17.13 21.26
C LEU A 467 -22.91 -17.24 22.77
N LYS A 468 -22.14 -16.46 23.53
CA LYS A 468 -22.33 -16.26 24.96
C LYS A 468 -22.59 -14.79 25.26
N ILE A 469 -23.58 -14.52 26.10
CA ILE A 469 -24.00 -13.17 26.50
C ILE A 469 -23.79 -13.04 28.01
N THR A 470 -22.94 -12.11 28.42
CA THR A 470 -22.48 -12.06 29.83
C THR A 470 -23.38 -11.24 30.74
N ASP A 471 -24.06 -10.23 30.20
CA ASP A 471 -24.85 -9.27 30.98
C ASP A 471 -26.36 -9.51 30.75
N ALA A 472 -26.96 -8.81 29.79
CA ALA A 472 -28.40 -8.81 29.57
C ALA A 472 -28.79 -9.19 28.13
N VAL A 473 -30.00 -9.74 28.02
CA VAL A 473 -30.71 -9.93 26.75
C VAL A 473 -32.07 -9.24 26.86
N ASP A 474 -32.37 -8.34 25.92
CA ASP A 474 -33.72 -7.78 25.75
C ASP A 474 -34.27 -8.21 24.40
N LEU A 475 -35.49 -8.75 24.41
CA LEU A 475 -36.18 -9.27 23.21
C LEU A 475 -37.49 -8.53 22.93
N HIS A 476 -37.85 -7.52 23.74
CA HIS A 476 -39.03 -6.69 23.53
C HIS A 476 -40.30 -7.49 23.14
N THR A 477 -40.62 -8.53 23.92
CA THR A 477 -41.74 -9.49 23.76
C THR A 477 -41.63 -10.51 22.62
N THR A 478 -41.33 -10.10 21.39
CA THR A 478 -41.42 -10.95 20.18
C THR A 478 -40.12 -11.07 19.39
N GLY A 479 -39.08 -10.33 19.79
CA GLY A 479 -37.74 -10.46 19.24
C GLY A 479 -37.14 -11.84 19.52
N LYS A 480 -36.20 -12.28 18.66
CA LYS A 480 -35.64 -13.64 18.72
C LYS A 480 -34.14 -13.67 18.44
N ILE A 481 -33.46 -14.64 19.02
CA ILE A 481 -32.07 -14.97 18.72
C ILE A 481 -32.00 -16.46 18.35
N VAL A 482 -31.70 -16.79 17.10
CA VAL A 482 -31.78 -18.16 16.60
C VAL A 482 -30.51 -18.59 15.86
N GLY A 483 -30.23 -19.89 15.83
CA GLY A 483 -29.28 -20.43 14.87
C GLY A 483 -29.84 -20.39 13.45
N ASP A 484 -28.96 -20.28 12.45
CA ASP A 484 -29.31 -20.41 11.04
C ASP A 484 -28.41 -21.46 10.35
N PRO A 485 -28.95 -22.66 10.05
CA PRO A 485 -30.28 -23.15 10.41
C PRO A 485 -30.41 -23.43 11.92
N ALA A 486 -31.63 -23.33 12.45
CA ALA A 486 -31.91 -23.62 13.86
C ALA A 486 -31.95 -25.13 14.14
N ASP A 487 -32.51 -25.92 13.24
CA ASP A 487 -32.54 -27.37 13.34
C ASP A 487 -32.59 -28.00 11.94
N ASP A 488 -31.67 -28.92 11.66
CA ASP A 488 -31.65 -29.69 10.41
C ASP A 488 -31.16 -31.12 10.65
N ALA A 489 -30.83 -31.85 9.57
CA ALA A 489 -30.31 -33.22 9.67
C ALA A 489 -28.91 -33.29 10.32
N GLU A 490 -28.17 -32.18 10.32
CA GLU A 490 -26.75 -32.13 10.66
C GLU A 490 -26.50 -31.67 12.09
N ALA A 491 -27.23 -30.66 12.54
CA ALA A 491 -27.10 -30.11 13.88
C ALA A 491 -28.40 -29.44 14.34
N LYS A 492 -28.50 -29.25 15.65
CA LYS A 492 -29.53 -28.45 16.30
C LYS A 492 -28.87 -27.30 17.05
N VAL A 493 -29.40 -26.10 16.93
CA VAL A 493 -28.95 -24.92 17.67
C VAL A 493 -30.04 -24.52 18.64
N GLU A 494 -29.71 -24.52 19.93
CA GLU A 494 -30.67 -24.28 21.01
C GLU A 494 -30.25 -23.11 21.90
N GLU A 495 -31.25 -22.41 22.38
CA GLU A 495 -31.14 -21.41 23.43
C GLU A 495 -30.94 -22.10 24.79
N ILE A 496 -29.92 -21.69 25.53
CA ILE A 496 -29.73 -22.10 26.93
C ILE A 496 -30.05 -20.90 27.82
N ASN A 497 -31.04 -21.10 28.68
CA ASN A 497 -31.54 -20.13 29.65
C ASN A 497 -31.10 -20.53 31.06
N ASP A 498 -30.72 -19.56 31.89
CA ASP A 498 -30.30 -19.78 33.29
C ASP A 498 -31.40 -19.44 34.33
N GLY A 499 -32.64 -19.23 33.87
CA GLY A 499 -33.75 -18.77 34.69
C GLY A 499 -33.95 -17.25 34.72
N ASN A 500 -32.99 -16.47 34.19
CA ASN A 500 -33.09 -15.02 34.02
C ASN A 500 -33.15 -14.56 32.54
N GLY A 501 -33.28 -15.51 31.60
CA GLY A 501 -33.32 -15.27 30.16
C GLY A 501 -32.24 -16.01 29.40
N LEU A 502 -32.09 -15.70 28.11
CA LEU A 502 -31.07 -16.29 27.23
C LEU A 502 -29.66 -15.91 27.68
N LYS A 503 -28.78 -16.90 27.80
CA LYS A 503 -27.35 -16.68 28.08
C LYS A 503 -26.43 -17.24 27.01
N GLU A 504 -26.80 -18.37 26.41
CA GLU A 504 -25.95 -19.03 25.42
C GLU A 504 -26.78 -19.57 24.25
N LEU A 505 -26.20 -19.54 23.06
CA LEU A 505 -26.69 -20.24 21.88
C LEU A 505 -25.74 -21.42 21.60
N VAL A 506 -26.23 -22.64 21.74
CA VAL A 506 -25.42 -23.86 21.71
C VAL A 506 -25.80 -24.73 20.52
N LEU A 507 -24.81 -25.05 19.69
CA LEU A 507 -24.92 -26.04 18.63
C LEU A 507 -24.65 -27.43 19.20
N THR A 508 -25.51 -28.40 18.87
CA THR A 508 -25.31 -29.83 19.10
C THR A 508 -25.29 -30.55 17.76
N ALA A 509 -24.17 -31.22 17.43
CA ALA A 509 -24.06 -32.00 16.21
C ALA A 509 -24.95 -33.26 16.29
N LYS A 510 -25.73 -33.55 15.25
CA LYS A 510 -26.56 -34.76 15.14
C LYS A 510 -25.86 -35.90 14.41
N ILE A 511 -24.92 -35.56 13.54
CA ILE A 511 -24.07 -36.48 12.79
C ILE A 511 -22.61 -36.07 12.97
N ASP A 512 -21.69 -36.91 12.49
CA ASP A 512 -20.29 -36.53 12.38
C ASP A 512 -20.13 -35.43 11.31
N LEU A 513 -19.79 -34.22 11.75
CA LEU A 513 -19.49 -33.08 10.89
C LEU A 513 -17.99 -33.07 10.59
N VAL A 514 -17.64 -33.75 9.51
CA VAL A 514 -16.26 -33.87 9.02
C VAL A 514 -16.10 -32.99 7.79
N GLN A 515 -15.12 -32.08 7.83
CA GLN A 515 -14.70 -31.33 6.64
C GLN A 515 -13.79 -32.18 5.77
N PRO A 516 -13.88 -32.10 4.43
CA PRO A 516 -12.96 -32.78 3.55
C PRO A 516 -11.58 -32.11 3.62
N ASP A 517 -10.50 -32.88 3.78
CA ASP A 517 -9.16 -32.32 3.69
C ASP A 517 -8.79 -32.14 2.22
N LEU A 518 -8.51 -30.90 1.83
CA LEU A 518 -8.03 -30.59 0.49
C LEU A 518 -6.51 -30.52 0.48
N ILE A 519 -5.91 -31.13 -0.53
CA ILE A 519 -4.46 -31.24 -0.70
C ILE A 519 -4.05 -30.36 -1.87
N ALA A 520 -3.12 -29.45 -1.62
CA ALA A 520 -2.59 -28.53 -2.60
C ALA A 520 -1.93 -29.28 -3.78
N PRO A 521 -1.84 -28.67 -4.97
CA PRO A 521 -1.13 -29.25 -6.09
C PRO A 521 0.34 -29.51 -5.75
N ALA A 522 0.89 -30.62 -6.26
CA ALA A 522 2.28 -30.98 -6.02
C ALA A 522 3.28 -29.99 -6.65
N VAL A 523 2.88 -29.32 -7.73
CA VAL A 523 3.70 -28.32 -8.43
C VAL A 523 3.17 -26.93 -8.09
N LEU A 524 3.95 -26.15 -7.35
CA LEU A 524 3.58 -24.77 -6.94
C LEU A 524 4.36 -23.70 -7.73
N LYS A 525 4.82 -24.07 -8.92
CA LYS A 525 5.60 -23.21 -9.82
C LYS A 525 4.83 -22.97 -11.11
N ALA A 526 4.59 -21.70 -11.40
CA ALA A 526 3.86 -21.23 -12.56
C ALA A 526 4.83 -20.50 -13.51
N VAL A 527 4.90 -20.89 -14.78
CA VAL A 527 5.85 -20.31 -15.75
C VAL A 527 5.24 -19.02 -16.32
N PRO A 528 5.87 -17.83 -16.17
CA PRO A 528 5.36 -16.60 -16.76
C PRO A 528 5.20 -16.71 -18.28
N GLY A 529 4.05 -16.29 -18.80
CA GLY A 529 3.70 -16.40 -20.22
C GLY A 529 3.14 -17.76 -20.64
N SER A 530 2.81 -18.65 -19.71
CA SER A 530 2.22 -19.97 -19.97
C SER A 530 0.98 -20.22 -19.11
N THR A 531 0.23 -21.28 -19.39
CA THR A 531 -0.89 -21.73 -18.55
C THR A 531 -0.39 -22.71 -17.48
N TYR A 532 -0.70 -22.43 -16.22
CA TYR A 532 -0.49 -23.33 -15.11
C TYR A 532 -1.72 -24.23 -14.93
N ASN A 533 -1.51 -25.54 -14.75
CA ASN A 533 -2.55 -26.51 -14.40
C ASN A 533 -2.16 -27.26 -13.12
N GLY A 534 -2.91 -27.04 -12.05
CA GLY A 534 -2.69 -27.66 -10.75
C GLY A 534 -3.87 -28.52 -10.31
N THR A 535 -3.63 -29.79 -10.00
CA THR A 535 -4.67 -30.67 -9.46
C THR A 535 -4.73 -30.54 -7.95
N VAL A 536 -5.88 -30.14 -7.42
CA VAL A 536 -6.23 -30.24 -6.00
C VAL A 536 -6.92 -31.57 -5.76
N LEU A 537 -6.53 -32.29 -4.71
CA LEU A 537 -7.13 -33.56 -4.32
C LEU A 537 -7.97 -33.38 -3.06
N ALA A 538 -9.00 -34.20 -2.88
CA ALA A 538 -9.77 -34.31 -1.65
C ALA A 538 -9.55 -35.68 -0.99
N SER A 539 -9.39 -35.72 0.33
CA SER A 539 -9.22 -36.96 1.09
C SER A 539 -10.51 -37.80 1.15
N GLY A 540 -11.67 -37.17 0.98
CA GLY A 540 -13.00 -37.80 0.93
C GLY A 540 -13.81 -37.33 -0.28
N ASP A 541 -15.03 -37.85 -0.41
CA ASP A 541 -15.95 -37.43 -1.49
C ASP A 541 -16.50 -36.03 -1.22
N VAL A 542 -16.37 -35.16 -2.22
CA VAL A 542 -16.94 -33.82 -2.26
C VAL A 542 -18.02 -33.71 -3.33
N ASP A 543 -18.94 -32.76 -3.17
CA ASP A 543 -19.93 -32.43 -4.22
C ASP A 543 -19.20 -31.75 -5.40
N PRO A 544 -19.14 -32.39 -6.59
CA PRO A 544 -18.41 -31.84 -7.74
C PRO A 544 -18.91 -30.46 -8.20
N SER A 545 -20.17 -30.12 -7.93
CA SER A 545 -20.74 -28.82 -8.32
C SER A 545 -20.22 -27.66 -7.47
N THR A 546 -19.66 -27.94 -6.29
CA THR A 546 -19.31 -26.93 -5.27
C THR A 546 -17.85 -26.48 -5.30
N TRP A 547 -17.03 -27.05 -6.18
CA TRP A 547 -15.64 -26.60 -6.33
C TRP A 547 -15.57 -25.15 -6.78
N SER A 548 -14.78 -24.36 -6.06
CA SER A 548 -14.49 -22.96 -6.35
C SER A 548 -13.02 -22.65 -6.11
N VAL A 549 -12.50 -21.65 -6.83
CA VAL A 549 -11.14 -21.13 -6.69
C VAL A 549 -11.18 -19.61 -6.63
N SER A 550 -10.35 -19.01 -5.78
CA SER A 550 -10.24 -17.56 -5.61
C SER A 550 -8.81 -17.13 -5.31
N VAL A 551 -8.46 -15.90 -5.69
CA VAL A 551 -7.16 -15.28 -5.35
C VAL A 551 -7.23 -14.68 -3.94
N VAL A 552 -6.31 -15.10 -3.07
CA VAL A 552 -6.14 -14.55 -1.71
C VAL A 552 -5.21 -13.35 -1.74
N SER A 553 -4.08 -13.50 -2.44
CA SER A 553 -3.08 -12.44 -2.62
C SER A 553 -2.33 -12.63 -3.93
N GLN A 554 -1.75 -11.56 -4.46
CA GLN A 554 -1.02 -11.57 -5.73
C GLN A 554 0.04 -10.48 -5.77
N ASP A 555 1.16 -10.76 -6.44
CA ASP A 555 2.27 -9.84 -6.68
C ASP A 555 2.68 -9.87 -8.17
N PRO A 556 2.67 -8.72 -8.86
CA PRO A 556 2.14 -7.43 -8.42
C PRO A 556 0.61 -7.47 -8.22
N ALA A 557 0.08 -6.52 -7.44
CA ALA A 557 -1.36 -6.40 -7.25
C ALA A 557 -2.08 -6.21 -8.61
N GLY A 558 -3.16 -6.96 -8.84
CA GLY A 558 -3.92 -6.92 -10.09
C GLY A 558 -3.33 -7.70 -11.27
N VAL A 559 -2.33 -8.57 -11.05
CA VAL A 559 -1.70 -9.34 -12.13
C VAL A 559 -2.56 -10.48 -12.70
N ILE A 560 -3.51 -11.02 -11.93
CA ILE A 560 -4.49 -12.02 -12.35
C ILE A 560 -5.82 -11.33 -12.63
N ALA A 561 -6.31 -11.39 -13.89
CA ALA A 561 -7.67 -10.98 -14.22
C ALA A 561 -8.66 -12.11 -13.93
N SER A 562 -9.94 -11.79 -13.73
CA SER A 562 -10.99 -12.79 -13.44
C SER A 562 -11.14 -13.84 -14.55
N SER A 563 -10.84 -13.49 -15.79
CA SER A 563 -10.85 -14.39 -16.95
C SER A 563 -9.65 -15.34 -17.01
N ASP A 564 -8.59 -15.07 -16.25
CA ASP A 564 -7.33 -15.83 -16.32
C ASP A 564 -7.35 -17.05 -15.38
N LEU A 565 -8.31 -17.15 -14.45
CA LEU A 565 -8.36 -18.18 -13.41
C LEU A 565 -9.68 -18.94 -13.46
N GLU A 566 -9.60 -20.25 -13.65
CA GLU A 566 -10.79 -21.11 -13.69
C GLU A 566 -10.53 -22.53 -13.15
N LEU A 567 -11.62 -23.30 -13.00
CA LEU A 567 -11.59 -24.73 -12.72
C LEU A 567 -12.02 -25.49 -13.97
N VAL A 568 -11.05 -26.08 -14.68
CA VAL A 568 -11.29 -26.79 -15.95
C VAL A 568 -11.81 -28.22 -15.77
N SER A 569 -11.72 -28.76 -14.55
CA SER A 569 -12.29 -30.06 -14.19
C SER A 569 -12.74 -30.07 -12.74
N LYS A 570 -13.90 -30.68 -12.46
CA LYS A 570 -14.50 -30.81 -11.13
C LYS A 570 -15.03 -32.24 -10.94
N GLN A 571 -14.46 -32.99 -10.02
CA GLN A 571 -14.82 -34.37 -9.71
C GLN A 571 -15.02 -34.57 -8.21
N ALA A 572 -15.54 -35.73 -7.81
CA ALA A 572 -15.79 -36.04 -6.40
C ALA A 572 -14.54 -36.08 -5.52
N LYS A 573 -13.34 -36.26 -6.11
CA LYS A 573 -12.07 -36.34 -5.36
C LYS A 573 -10.96 -35.43 -5.89
N SER A 574 -11.23 -34.66 -6.94
CA SER A 574 -10.22 -33.77 -7.50
C SER A 574 -10.84 -32.62 -8.30
N ALA A 575 -10.10 -31.53 -8.40
CA ALA A 575 -10.36 -30.48 -9.37
C ALA A 575 -9.06 -29.93 -9.94
N VAL A 576 -9.12 -29.44 -11.17
CA VAL A 576 -7.94 -28.86 -11.86
C VAL A 576 -8.12 -27.36 -11.94
N VAL A 577 -7.23 -26.64 -11.25
CA VAL A 577 -7.09 -25.18 -11.32
C VAL A 577 -6.26 -24.85 -12.55
N SER A 578 -6.82 -24.05 -13.46
CA SER A 578 -6.13 -23.48 -14.61
C SER A 578 -5.91 -21.99 -14.39
N LEU A 579 -4.68 -21.53 -14.57
CA LEU A 579 -4.31 -20.11 -14.46
C LEU A 579 -3.47 -19.69 -15.67
N ASP A 580 -3.90 -18.69 -16.42
CA ASP A 580 -3.10 -18.04 -17.45
C ASP A 580 -2.12 -17.04 -16.83
N VAL A 581 -0.84 -17.39 -16.81
CA VAL A 581 0.19 -16.69 -16.05
C VAL A 581 0.77 -15.55 -16.91
N LYS A 582 0.51 -14.29 -16.55
CA LYS A 582 1.09 -13.13 -17.26
C LYS A 582 2.62 -13.06 -17.11
N SER A 583 3.29 -12.39 -18.04
CA SER A 583 4.75 -12.21 -18.02
C SER A 583 5.28 -11.45 -16.79
N THR A 584 4.44 -10.63 -16.16
CA THR A 584 4.77 -9.84 -14.95
C THR A 584 4.47 -10.59 -13.65
N PHE A 585 3.91 -11.79 -13.71
CA PHE A 585 3.54 -12.60 -12.55
C PHE A 585 4.76 -12.99 -11.71
N ARG A 586 4.71 -12.71 -10.40
CA ARG A 586 5.75 -13.12 -9.44
C ARG A 586 5.25 -14.20 -8.52
N SER A 587 4.09 -13.97 -7.90
CA SER A 587 3.44 -14.94 -7.03
C SER A 587 1.95 -14.66 -6.89
N ALA A 588 1.18 -15.69 -6.55
CA ALA A 588 -0.18 -15.53 -6.05
C ALA A 588 -0.53 -16.67 -5.08
N THR A 589 -1.23 -16.34 -4.00
CA THR A 589 -1.87 -17.34 -3.15
C THR A 589 -3.28 -17.57 -3.67
N LEU A 590 -3.56 -18.82 -4.03
CA LEU A 590 -4.89 -19.27 -4.45
C LEU A 590 -5.53 -20.05 -3.31
N LYS A 591 -6.83 -19.87 -3.13
CA LYS A 591 -7.66 -20.66 -2.23
C LYS A 591 -8.62 -21.49 -3.05
N VAL A 592 -8.64 -22.79 -2.80
CA VAL A 592 -9.59 -23.74 -3.38
C VAL A 592 -10.49 -24.27 -2.28
N ARG A 593 -11.78 -24.37 -2.59
CA ARG A 593 -12.82 -24.79 -1.66
C ARG A 593 -13.79 -25.77 -2.31
N ALA A 594 -14.21 -26.79 -1.57
CA ALA A 594 -15.21 -27.78 -1.99
C ALA A 594 -16.05 -28.28 -0.80
N LYS A 595 -17.34 -28.56 -1.03
CA LYS A 595 -18.28 -29.02 0.00
C LYS A 595 -18.20 -30.54 0.15
N SER A 596 -18.28 -31.04 1.37
CA SER A 596 -18.46 -32.47 1.65
C SER A 596 -19.66 -33.04 0.88
N ALA A 597 -19.56 -34.28 0.40
CA ALA A 597 -20.70 -34.99 -0.19
C ALA A 597 -21.75 -35.41 0.85
N THR A 598 -21.41 -35.43 2.15
CA THR A 598 -22.24 -35.99 3.21
C THR A 598 -22.77 -34.97 4.21
N ASN A 599 -22.27 -33.73 4.18
CA ASN A 599 -22.69 -32.67 5.10
C ASN A 599 -22.47 -31.27 4.50
N THR A 600 -22.81 -30.21 5.23
CA THR A 600 -22.72 -28.82 4.75
C THR A 600 -21.35 -28.17 4.89
N LEU A 601 -20.36 -28.89 5.44
CA LEU A 601 -19.03 -28.34 5.66
C LEU A 601 -18.20 -28.30 4.37
N TYR A 602 -17.31 -27.32 4.32
CA TYR A 602 -16.36 -27.16 3.23
C TYR A 602 -14.95 -27.46 3.69
N GLY A 603 -14.21 -28.14 2.82
CA GLY A 603 -12.77 -28.21 2.88
C GLY A 603 -12.16 -27.03 2.16
N GLU A 604 -11.03 -26.55 2.66
CA GLU A 604 -10.31 -25.44 2.07
C GLU A 604 -8.82 -25.77 2.03
N VAL A 605 -8.16 -25.39 0.94
CA VAL A 605 -6.70 -25.39 0.85
C VAL A 605 -6.22 -24.10 0.21
N GLU A 606 -5.25 -23.48 0.85
CA GLU A 606 -4.51 -22.36 0.29
C GLU A 606 -3.14 -22.82 -0.16
N PHE A 607 -2.72 -22.40 -1.35
CA PHE A 607 -1.38 -22.65 -1.85
C PHE A 607 -0.86 -21.46 -2.63
N THR A 608 0.44 -21.19 -2.47
CA THR A 608 1.10 -20.08 -3.14
C THR A 608 1.81 -20.58 -4.39
N LEU A 609 1.38 -20.08 -5.54
CA LEU A 609 2.11 -20.20 -6.79
C LEU A 609 3.22 -19.16 -6.83
N THR A 610 4.39 -19.59 -7.27
CA THR A 610 5.55 -18.72 -7.51
C THR A 610 6.01 -18.86 -8.94
N SER A 611 6.62 -17.80 -9.50
CA SER A 611 7.19 -17.86 -10.84
C SER A 611 8.26 -18.96 -10.94
N GLY A 612 8.03 -19.93 -11.82
CA GLY A 612 8.96 -21.01 -12.14
C GLY A 612 9.67 -20.68 -13.45
N SER A 613 10.90 -20.18 -13.38
CA SER A 613 11.74 -20.06 -14.57
C SER A 613 12.55 -21.35 -14.78
N ALA A 614 12.42 -21.96 -15.96
CA ALA A 614 13.55 -22.56 -16.66
C ALA A 614 14.23 -21.44 -17.48
N ASP A 615 15.55 -21.27 -17.32
CA ASP A 615 16.43 -20.42 -18.14
C ASP A 615 15.79 -19.25 -18.91
N ILE A 616 15.41 -18.19 -18.19
CA ILE A 616 15.54 -16.83 -18.74
C ILE A 616 16.96 -16.35 -18.41
N THR A 617 17.79 -16.22 -19.44
CA THR A 617 19.03 -15.45 -19.40
C THR A 617 18.78 -14.14 -18.65
N PRO A 618 19.54 -13.81 -17.61
CA PRO A 618 19.25 -12.66 -16.77
C PRO A 618 19.45 -11.36 -17.57
N PRO A 619 18.46 -10.44 -17.65
CA PRO A 619 18.77 -9.03 -17.85
C PRO A 619 19.57 -8.52 -16.62
N PRO A 620 20.37 -7.45 -16.77
CA PRO A 620 21.53 -7.19 -15.91
C PRO A 620 21.20 -7.05 -14.42
N GLY A 621 21.79 -7.93 -13.62
CA GLY A 621 22.22 -7.84 -12.20
C GLY A 621 21.35 -7.15 -11.14
N PRO A 622 20.96 -7.82 -10.03
CA PRO A 622 20.45 -7.14 -8.84
C PRO A 622 21.59 -6.54 -8.00
N ALA A 623 21.50 -5.24 -7.71
CA ALA A 623 22.39 -4.51 -6.80
C ALA A 623 22.19 -4.83 -5.31
N GLU A 624 21.31 -5.78 -4.95
CA GLU A 624 20.95 -6.09 -3.55
C GLU A 624 21.27 -7.53 -3.12
N PRO A 625 21.77 -7.74 -1.88
CA PRO A 625 21.97 -9.07 -1.31
C PRO A 625 20.65 -9.86 -1.17
N ARG A 626 20.68 -11.17 -1.43
CA ARG A 626 19.57 -12.12 -1.22
C ARG A 626 20.10 -13.49 -0.77
N ILE A 627 19.33 -14.23 0.03
CA ILE A 627 19.72 -15.55 0.56
C ILE A 627 18.92 -16.68 -0.09
N ASP A 628 19.57 -17.80 -0.38
CA ASP A 628 18.91 -19.04 -0.82
C ASP A 628 18.26 -19.71 0.39
N ASN A 629 16.99 -19.40 0.66
CA ASN A 629 16.33 -19.95 1.83
C ASN A 629 15.95 -21.44 1.71
N ALA A 630 16.06 -22.02 0.51
CA ALA A 630 15.83 -23.44 0.27
C ALA A 630 17.13 -24.27 0.39
N GLY A 631 18.28 -23.68 0.07
CA GLY A 631 19.59 -24.33 0.06
C GLY A 631 20.27 -24.51 1.42
N TRP A 632 19.55 -24.33 2.53
CA TRP A 632 20.13 -24.50 3.87
C TRP A 632 20.47 -25.96 4.16
N THR A 633 21.67 -26.21 4.65
CA THR A 633 22.13 -27.54 5.09
C THR A 633 22.83 -27.43 6.44
N ALA A 634 22.77 -28.49 7.24
CA ALA A 634 23.47 -28.58 8.52
C ALA A 634 24.48 -29.75 8.51
N GLU A 635 25.68 -29.50 9.05
CA GLU A 635 26.74 -30.49 9.23
C GLU A 635 27.17 -30.50 10.70
N ILE A 636 27.28 -31.67 11.31
CA ILE A 636 27.82 -31.82 12.67
C ILE A 636 29.34 -31.97 12.56
N VAL A 637 30.08 -31.03 13.11
CA VAL A 637 31.56 -31.03 13.07
C VAL A 637 32.15 -31.80 14.25
N SER A 638 31.53 -31.70 15.43
CA SER A 638 31.91 -32.45 16.63
C SER A 638 30.76 -32.51 17.64
N GLU A 639 30.68 -33.58 18.43
CA GLU A 639 29.78 -33.73 19.59
C GLU A 639 30.56 -34.37 20.75
N ASP A 640 30.47 -33.79 21.95
CA ASP A 640 31.07 -34.37 23.17
C ASP A 640 30.11 -35.32 23.90
N LYS A 641 30.61 -36.03 24.92
CA LYS A 641 29.80 -36.97 25.72
C LYS A 641 28.70 -36.30 26.57
N LEU A 642 28.73 -34.97 26.69
CA LEU A 642 27.72 -34.17 27.40
C LEU A 642 26.64 -33.61 26.45
N GLY A 643 26.76 -33.86 25.14
CA GLY A 643 25.81 -33.41 24.12
C GLY A 643 26.04 -31.97 23.64
N ASN A 644 27.23 -31.40 23.88
CA ASN A 644 27.64 -30.13 23.26
C ASN A 644 28.12 -30.42 21.83
N MET A 645 27.56 -29.70 20.86
CA MET A 645 27.79 -29.87 19.43
C MET A 645 28.35 -28.61 18.80
N THR A 646 29.28 -28.77 17.86
CA THR A 646 29.66 -27.72 16.90
C THR A 646 29.03 -28.05 15.56
N LEU A 647 28.20 -27.13 15.04
CA LEU A 647 27.49 -27.28 13.77
C LEU A 647 28.02 -26.28 12.73
N LYS A 648 28.03 -26.69 11.46
CA LYS A 648 28.19 -25.80 10.31
C LYS A 648 26.92 -25.76 9.49
N LEU A 649 26.25 -24.61 9.47
CA LEU A 649 25.08 -24.36 8.64
C LEU A 649 25.53 -23.66 7.35
N ARG A 650 25.06 -24.11 6.19
CA ARG A 650 25.46 -23.53 4.90
C ARG A 650 24.29 -23.20 4.01
N THR A 651 24.42 -22.10 3.26
CA THR A 651 23.53 -21.74 2.16
C THR A 651 24.24 -20.84 1.15
N ARG A 652 23.59 -20.50 0.03
CA ARG A 652 24.08 -19.50 -0.94
C ARG A 652 23.56 -18.10 -0.59
N LEU A 653 24.46 -17.13 -0.62
CA LEU A 653 24.17 -15.70 -0.60
C LEU A 653 24.46 -15.14 -2.00
N PHE A 654 23.47 -14.55 -2.66
CA PHE A 654 23.70 -13.84 -3.91
C PHE A 654 23.79 -12.35 -3.63
N TYR A 655 24.83 -11.72 -4.14
CA TYR A 655 25.05 -10.29 -4.06
C TYR A 655 26.06 -9.94 -5.14
N ASP A 656 25.76 -8.95 -5.98
CA ASP A 656 26.68 -8.48 -7.05
C ASP A 656 27.57 -7.35 -6.48
N GLY A 657 28.49 -7.72 -5.61
CA GLY A 657 29.32 -6.79 -4.84
C GLY A 657 30.09 -7.52 -3.74
N LEU A 658 31.11 -6.88 -3.16
CA LEU A 658 31.90 -7.44 -2.05
C LEU A 658 31.28 -7.04 -0.69
N PRO A 659 30.73 -7.98 0.10
CA PRO A 659 30.24 -7.66 1.45
C PRO A 659 31.39 -7.16 2.33
N LYS A 660 31.12 -6.14 3.15
CA LYS A 660 32.08 -5.65 4.17
C LYS A 660 32.04 -6.52 5.43
N ALA A 661 30.86 -7.02 5.80
CA ALA A 661 30.66 -7.93 6.92
C ALA A 661 29.37 -8.74 6.73
N VAL A 662 29.29 -9.90 7.39
CA VAL A 662 28.06 -10.69 7.52
C VAL A 662 27.92 -11.18 8.97
N SER A 663 26.71 -11.07 9.51
CA SER A 663 26.32 -11.64 10.80
C SER A 663 24.97 -12.35 10.68
N ALA A 664 24.58 -13.10 11.72
CA ALA A 664 23.29 -13.77 11.77
C ALA A 664 22.64 -13.58 13.15
N ASP A 665 21.34 -13.28 13.14
CA ASP A 665 20.49 -13.27 14.33
C ASP A 665 19.89 -14.67 14.53
N VAL A 666 19.99 -15.19 15.74
CA VAL A 666 19.63 -16.57 16.08
C VAL A 666 18.77 -16.61 17.34
N ILE A 667 17.89 -17.62 17.41
CA ILE A 667 17.04 -17.89 18.56
C ILE A 667 17.37 -19.26 19.15
N GLY A 668 17.39 -19.35 20.48
CA GLY A 668 17.59 -20.61 21.19
C GLY A 668 19.00 -21.20 21.10
N MET A 669 19.98 -20.43 20.62
CA MET A 669 21.40 -20.81 20.55
C MET A 669 22.34 -19.61 20.69
N PRO A 670 23.62 -19.81 21.05
CA PRO A 670 24.66 -18.78 20.99
C PRO A 670 24.90 -18.23 19.58
N ALA A 671 25.34 -16.97 19.48
CA ALA A 671 25.62 -16.31 18.21
C ALA A 671 26.70 -17.05 17.41
N PRO A 672 26.48 -17.30 16.10
CA PRO A 672 27.40 -18.10 15.30
C PRO A 672 28.54 -17.27 14.72
N LYS A 673 29.66 -17.93 14.45
CA LYS A 673 30.72 -17.37 13.61
C LYS A 673 30.29 -17.42 12.15
N CYS A 674 30.25 -16.28 11.47
CA CYS A 674 29.81 -16.16 10.07
C CYS A 674 31.01 -16.03 9.12
N GLU A 675 31.04 -16.83 8.05
CA GLU A 675 32.08 -16.80 7.02
C GLU A 675 31.44 -16.83 5.63
N LEU A 676 32.03 -16.13 4.66
CA LEU A 676 31.68 -16.21 3.24
C LEU A 676 32.80 -16.90 2.48
N LEU A 677 32.45 -17.90 1.67
CA LEU A 677 33.39 -18.61 0.79
C LEU A 677 33.09 -18.33 -0.69
N ASP A 678 34.14 -18.28 -1.51
CA ASP A 678 34.03 -18.22 -2.97
C ASP A 678 33.66 -19.59 -3.58
N GLY A 679 33.53 -19.65 -4.90
CA GLY A 679 33.26 -20.90 -5.62
C GLY A 679 34.35 -21.96 -5.49
N ALA A 680 35.54 -21.60 -5.01
CA ALA A 680 36.66 -22.49 -4.73
C ALA A 680 36.79 -22.83 -3.22
N GLY A 681 35.87 -22.36 -2.37
CA GLY A 681 35.87 -22.61 -0.93
C GLY A 681 36.83 -21.71 -0.11
N ARG A 682 37.39 -20.65 -0.69
CA ARG A 682 38.29 -19.70 0.00
C ARG A 682 37.50 -18.58 0.67
N ARG A 683 37.94 -18.13 1.84
CA ARG A 683 37.27 -17.06 2.61
C ARG A 683 37.39 -15.70 1.91
N VAL A 684 36.25 -15.05 1.67
CA VAL A 684 36.16 -13.77 0.94
C VAL A 684 36.44 -12.56 1.81
N LEU A 685 36.09 -12.61 3.11
CA LEU A 685 36.25 -11.47 4.03
C LEU A 685 37.67 -11.34 4.63
N ALA A 686 38.61 -12.21 4.24
CA ALA A 686 39.96 -12.28 4.80
C ALA A 686 41.08 -12.04 3.77
N VAL A 687 40.72 -11.78 2.50
CA VAL A 687 41.64 -11.61 1.36
C VAL A 687 41.07 -10.47 0.51
N GLU A 688 41.89 -9.66 -0.15
CA GLU A 688 41.44 -8.68 -1.16
C GLU A 688 40.79 -9.43 -2.35
N ALA A 689 39.53 -9.84 -2.18
CA ALA A 689 38.81 -10.68 -3.10
C ALA A 689 37.99 -9.83 -4.08
N ALA A 690 37.96 -10.25 -5.35
CA ALA A 690 37.07 -9.64 -6.34
C ALA A 690 35.60 -9.84 -5.96
N ALA A 691 34.74 -8.89 -6.31
CA ALA A 691 33.29 -9.04 -6.19
C ALA A 691 32.81 -10.27 -6.97
N LEU A 692 31.99 -11.10 -6.33
CA LEU A 692 31.36 -12.27 -6.93
C LEU A 692 29.87 -11.98 -7.09
N LYS A 693 29.17 -12.79 -7.87
CA LYS A 693 27.70 -12.75 -7.98
C LYS A 693 27.01 -13.70 -6.98
N SER A 694 27.79 -14.56 -6.33
CA SER A 694 27.34 -15.53 -5.34
C SER A 694 28.46 -15.94 -4.40
N TYR A 695 28.10 -16.15 -3.14
CA TYR A 695 28.95 -16.58 -2.04
C TYR A 695 28.32 -17.79 -1.36
N THR A 696 29.13 -18.66 -0.77
CA THR A 696 28.65 -19.67 0.18
C THR A 696 28.72 -19.08 1.58
N LEU A 697 27.58 -18.88 2.23
CA LEU A 697 27.51 -18.49 3.63
C LEU A 697 27.68 -19.72 4.51
N VAL A 698 28.57 -19.63 5.49
CA VAL A 698 28.82 -20.66 6.50
C VAL A 698 28.65 -20.07 7.90
N LEU A 699 27.74 -20.63 8.69
CA LEU A 699 27.54 -20.30 10.09
C LEU A 699 28.10 -21.43 10.95
N THR A 700 29.08 -21.14 11.81
CA THR A 700 29.58 -22.12 12.79
C THR A 700 28.94 -21.84 14.15
N CYS A 701 28.09 -22.76 14.61
CA CYS A 701 27.31 -22.63 15.82
C CYS A 701 27.79 -23.61 16.89
N ASN A 702 27.88 -23.19 18.15
CA ASN A 702 28.09 -24.09 19.29
C ASN A 702 26.76 -24.22 20.03
N VAL A 703 26.16 -25.41 20.02
CA VAL A 703 24.80 -25.66 20.52
C VAL A 703 24.73 -26.98 21.28
N THR A 704 23.74 -27.16 22.16
CA THR A 704 23.48 -28.46 22.78
C THR A 704 22.37 -29.21 22.05
N ARG A 705 22.34 -30.54 22.20
CA ARG A 705 21.28 -31.39 21.64
C ARG A 705 19.88 -30.96 22.13
N ALA A 706 19.77 -30.53 23.39
CA ALA A 706 18.54 -30.00 23.96
C ALA A 706 18.09 -28.69 23.29
N GLN A 707 19.01 -27.78 22.99
CA GLN A 707 18.70 -26.52 22.30
C GLN A 707 18.18 -26.76 20.88
N VAL A 708 18.76 -27.70 20.13
CA VAL A 708 18.27 -28.08 18.80
C VAL A 708 16.87 -28.68 18.88
N ALA A 709 16.62 -29.58 19.85
CA ALA A 709 15.30 -30.18 20.07
C ALA A 709 14.23 -29.14 20.45
N ALA A 710 14.60 -28.16 21.29
CA ALA A 710 13.76 -27.04 21.70
C ALA A 710 13.48 -26.03 20.58
N GLY A 711 14.11 -26.19 19.40
CA GLY A 711 13.78 -25.42 18.20
C GLY A 711 14.74 -24.27 17.90
N ALA A 712 16.02 -24.38 18.26
CA ALA A 712 17.04 -23.40 17.89
C ALA A 712 17.01 -23.08 16.38
N ALA A 713 17.07 -21.80 16.01
CA ALA A 713 16.83 -21.33 14.66
C ALA A 713 17.71 -20.14 14.24
N VAL A 714 17.98 -20.04 12.94
CA VAL A 714 18.48 -18.83 12.29
C VAL A 714 17.28 -17.98 11.91
N LYS A 715 17.16 -16.80 12.52
CA LYS A 715 16.04 -15.88 12.30
C LYS A 715 16.30 -15.02 11.07
N GLU A 716 17.45 -14.34 11.05
CA GLU A 716 17.83 -13.39 10.00
C GLU A 716 19.35 -13.43 9.74
N VAL A 717 19.77 -13.04 8.53
CA VAL A 717 21.17 -12.80 8.17
C VAL A 717 21.33 -11.33 7.79
N LEU A 718 22.31 -10.66 8.38
CA LEU A 718 22.59 -9.25 8.14
C LEU A 718 23.83 -9.14 7.26
N VAL A 719 23.70 -8.47 6.12
CA VAL A 719 24.79 -8.23 5.17
C VAL A 719 25.12 -6.74 5.16
N THR A 720 26.33 -6.39 5.59
CA THR A 720 26.85 -5.02 5.49
C THR A 720 27.49 -4.84 4.12
N LYS A 721 26.95 -3.91 3.32
CA LYS A 721 27.49 -3.54 2.00
C LYS A 721 28.78 -2.72 2.15
N ALA A 722 29.47 -2.48 1.03
CA ALA A 722 30.70 -1.68 1.01
C ALA A 722 30.49 -0.24 1.52
N ASP A 723 29.31 0.35 1.28
CA ASP A 723 28.92 1.69 1.73
C ASP A 723 28.55 1.78 3.23
N GLY A 724 28.57 0.67 3.95
CA GLY A 724 28.23 0.60 5.37
C GLY A 724 26.75 0.38 5.67
N THR A 725 25.86 0.36 4.66
CA THR A 725 24.45 0.03 4.85
C THR A 725 24.27 -1.46 5.17
N VAL A 726 23.31 -1.77 6.05
CA VAL A 726 23.01 -3.14 6.48
C VAL A 726 21.69 -3.59 5.85
N LYS A 727 21.72 -4.71 5.12
CA LYS A 727 20.52 -5.38 4.60
C LYS A 727 20.20 -6.59 5.48
N THR A 728 18.98 -6.62 6.01
CA THR A 728 18.44 -7.76 6.74
C THR A 728 17.75 -8.74 5.79
N LEU A 729 18.14 -10.01 5.87
CA LEU A 729 17.60 -11.10 5.06
C LEU A 729 16.86 -12.08 5.97
N PRO A 730 15.52 -12.20 5.88
CA PRO A 730 14.77 -13.14 6.71
C PRO A 730 15.07 -14.59 6.31
N VAL A 731 15.29 -15.44 7.32
CA VAL A 731 15.63 -16.87 7.14
C VAL A 731 14.57 -17.75 7.79
N ASN A 732 14.31 -17.56 9.08
CA ASN A 732 13.36 -18.34 9.89
C ASN A 732 13.49 -19.87 9.72
N LYS A 733 14.72 -20.38 9.79
CA LYS A 733 15.01 -21.82 9.66
C LYS A 733 15.47 -22.43 10.98
N LYS A 734 14.72 -23.41 11.47
CA LYS A 734 15.14 -24.22 12.62
C LYS A 734 16.23 -25.20 12.19
N VAL A 735 17.22 -25.38 13.03
CA VAL A 735 18.37 -26.25 12.75
C VAL A 735 17.93 -27.70 12.55
N LYS A 736 16.92 -28.16 13.31
CA LYS A 736 16.36 -29.51 13.19
C LYS A 736 15.68 -29.82 11.85
N ASP A 737 15.28 -28.78 11.11
CA ASP A 737 14.57 -28.91 9.82
C ASP A 737 15.53 -28.80 8.63
N MET A 738 16.83 -28.58 8.86
CA MET A 738 17.83 -28.46 7.79
C MET A 738 18.30 -29.85 7.34
N PRO A 739 18.28 -30.15 6.03
CA PRO A 739 18.82 -31.41 5.52
C PRO A 739 20.32 -31.53 5.83
N ARG A 740 20.75 -32.74 6.20
CA ARG A 740 22.18 -33.07 6.31
C ARG A 740 22.82 -33.07 4.92
N LYS A 741 24.10 -32.70 4.86
CA LYS A 741 24.87 -32.82 3.61
C LYS A 741 24.94 -34.31 3.21
N PRO A 742 24.77 -34.66 1.92
CA PRO A 742 24.93 -36.04 1.47
C PRO A 742 26.33 -36.56 1.78
N GLY A 743 26.45 -37.61 2.60
CA GLY A 743 27.72 -38.31 2.89
C GLY A 743 28.15 -38.43 4.37
N ASP A 744 27.43 -37.87 5.34
CA ASP A 744 27.84 -37.92 6.76
C ASP A 744 27.46 -39.24 7.47
N SER A 745 28.47 -39.93 8.03
CA SER A 745 28.34 -41.17 8.82
C SER A 745 28.32 -40.93 10.35
N GLY A 746 27.97 -39.73 10.79
CA GLY A 746 27.97 -39.35 12.21
C GLY A 746 26.70 -39.79 12.96
N PRO A 747 26.77 -40.01 14.30
CA PRO A 747 25.64 -40.48 15.09
C PRO A 747 24.38 -39.60 14.92
N ASN A 748 23.21 -40.26 14.94
CA ASN A 748 21.91 -39.60 14.77
C ASN A 748 21.67 -38.55 15.87
N ILE A 749 21.16 -37.38 15.47
CA ILE A 749 20.41 -36.53 16.41
C ILE A 749 19.12 -37.31 16.70
N PRO A 750 18.82 -37.64 17.96
CA PRO A 750 17.66 -38.46 18.28
C PRO A 750 16.37 -37.70 17.96
N ASP A 751 15.46 -38.44 17.32
CA ASP A 751 14.05 -38.10 17.17
C ASP A 751 13.42 -37.97 18.58
N PRO A 752 12.69 -36.87 18.91
CA PRO A 752 11.95 -36.79 20.16
C PRO A 752 10.80 -37.80 20.24
N ASP A 753 10.35 -38.32 19.09
CA ASP A 753 9.23 -39.25 19.01
C ASP A 753 9.76 -40.63 18.60
N GLY A 754 10.19 -41.43 19.58
CA GLY A 754 10.74 -42.78 19.40
C GLY A 754 9.81 -43.80 18.74
N ARG A 755 9.46 -43.58 17.47
CA ARG A 755 8.70 -44.50 16.62
C ARG A 755 9.59 -44.98 15.48
N GLY A 756 10.42 -45.97 15.81
CA GLY A 756 11.07 -46.80 14.81
C GLY A 756 10.00 -47.45 13.93
N ARG A 757 9.90 -47.00 12.67
CA ARG A 757 9.13 -47.68 11.64
C ARG A 757 9.85 -48.97 11.27
N SER A 758 9.24 -50.10 11.63
CA SER A 758 9.52 -51.42 11.08
C SER A 758 9.19 -51.42 9.58
N GLY A 759 10.21 -51.48 8.74
CA GLY A 759 10.09 -51.78 7.31
C GLY A 759 10.57 -53.20 7.06
N GLY A 760 9.63 -54.09 6.75
CA GLY A 760 9.90 -55.47 6.31
C GLY A 760 10.03 -55.58 4.79
N GLY A 761 10.67 -56.67 4.37
CA GLY A 761 10.85 -57.14 2.99
C GLY A 761 12.30 -56.94 2.53
N GLY A 762 13.11 -57.94 2.18
CA GLY A 762 12.86 -59.35 1.88
C GLY A 762 13.74 -59.74 0.68
N GLY A 763 14.55 -60.79 0.81
CA GLY A 763 15.23 -61.43 -0.32
C GLY A 763 16.71 -61.77 -0.09
N CYS A 764 16.96 -63.08 0.12
CA CYS A 764 18.09 -63.96 -0.26
C CYS A 764 19.48 -63.34 -0.50
N ASP A 765 20.61 -63.87 -0.02
CA ASP A 765 21.03 -65.28 -0.04
C ASP A 765 22.29 -65.50 0.83
N ALA A 766 22.44 -66.75 1.27
CA ALA A 766 23.67 -67.45 1.67
C ALA A 766 24.47 -67.03 2.93
N GLY A 767 24.40 -67.90 3.95
CA GLY A 767 25.62 -68.58 4.44
C GLY A 767 26.01 -68.41 5.91
N LEU A 768 25.93 -69.53 6.65
CA LEU A 768 26.72 -69.90 7.86
C LEU A 768 26.32 -69.15 9.15
N GLY A 769 25.55 -69.74 10.08
CA GLY A 769 25.95 -70.83 10.99
C GLY A 769 26.09 -70.23 12.40
N VAL A 770 25.41 -70.66 13.47
CA VAL A 770 25.69 -71.84 14.32
C VAL A 770 25.03 -71.54 15.69
N LEU A 771 24.38 -72.54 16.33
CA LEU A 771 24.01 -72.67 17.78
C LEU A 771 23.17 -71.52 18.43
N ALA A 772 22.30 -71.69 19.43
CA ALA A 772 21.66 -72.74 20.21
C ALA A 772 20.70 -71.98 21.19
N LEU A 773 19.52 -72.49 21.53
CA LEU A 773 19.17 -73.05 22.85
C LEU A 773 19.40 -72.07 24.03
N ALA A 774 18.53 -71.80 25.01
CA ALA A 774 17.14 -72.05 25.37
C ALA A 774 16.93 -71.35 26.74
N LEU A 775 15.71 -71.46 27.29
CA LEU A 775 15.35 -71.37 28.72
C LEU A 775 15.40 -69.97 29.37
N ALA A 776 14.25 -69.42 29.78
CA ALA A 776 13.46 -69.70 31.01
C ALA A 776 13.75 -68.59 32.04
N ALA A 777 12.75 -67.79 32.40
CA ALA A 777 11.79 -68.05 33.47
C ALA A 777 12.47 -68.28 34.84
N ALA A 778 11.95 -67.54 35.83
CA ALA A 778 12.30 -67.55 37.26
C ALA A 778 13.51 -66.68 37.66
N PHE A 779 13.25 -65.53 38.29
CA PHE A 779 13.06 -65.52 39.74
C PHE A 779 12.51 -64.18 40.23
N LEU A 780 11.37 -64.26 40.94
CA LEU A 780 10.90 -63.27 41.89
C LEU A 780 11.97 -63.00 42.98
N ARG A 781 11.96 -61.75 43.48
CA ARG A 781 12.12 -61.32 44.89
C ARG A 781 13.23 -62.00 45.72
N ARG A 782 14.15 -61.20 46.31
CA ARG A 782 14.08 -60.68 47.70
C ARG A 782 15.43 -60.11 48.17
N LYS A 783 15.35 -59.06 48.99
CA LYS A 783 16.36 -58.50 49.94
C LYS A 783 17.56 -57.81 49.26
N VAL A 784 17.99 -56.61 49.64
CA VAL A 784 17.85 -55.78 50.85
C VAL A 784 17.51 -54.35 50.45
#